data_AF-A0A3L7QSE6-F1
#
_entry.id   AF-A0A3L7QSE6-F1
#
_cell.length_a   1.000
_cell.length_b   1.000
_cell.length_c   1.000
_cell.angle_alpha   90.00
_cell.angle_beta   90.00
_cell.angle_gamma   90.00
#
_symmetry.space_group_name_H-M   'P 1'
#
loop_
_entity.id
_entity.type
_entity.pdbx_description
1 polymer ?
#
loop_
_entity_poly.entity_id
_entity_poly.type
_entity_poly.pdbx_seq_one_letter_code
_entity_poly.pdbx_strand_id
1 'polypeptide(L)'
;METLEDRSVPATAVLDSGILSVIGTNAPDRIAINLDSITNQIVVINGNQETGRFNSADVNSIYLFGGAGNDSLQVSSQIIQPALIDGGLGNDRVFGGGGGSTITGGIGANRMAGGTGNDNIVGQGDFDIIGSPSGVDSFTGGPGINRFFGYALNSDGGAQATITNLSSNDLNYILPQAPPDLSSTLNIPPSMNVTLLTTDVTTLLARAAAATKSEDGIIAIVDRQGRILGVQVEGGVNSKMNPNSPDFDPNLFVFAVDGAVALARTGGMFGNNQAPLTSRTIGYISQTTVTEREVNSYPSITDENSILRGPGYVAAVGIGSHFPPQPSTNGGPNGIAFTPQVDLFGIEQTNRDGTYNPGLDRIKGTADDILLPYRFNIDPTYIPADILSTFYTAPDSYGYMSGYAPNAQSRGIATLPGGIPIVKNNIIVGGIGVFYPGATGFATEENSILSSTYDPTKLDRSMEAEYCAFVATGGFPSGKAAQNQLVGGIALPTSGSFGLNADLPITRIDLVGITLPIFGLPGQNGTTQLLQFGQALGEGTATNSYLANLLPRNGPDNYVQYTGAPPNLIAVGTATSQAFAGLFAPEGYLVTPHDGVNFTAAQVNTIIMQSVNQALQTRSAIRLPLNQNAKMTIAVTDVTGEVLGLFRMPDGTTFSLDVAVGKARNLRYYNDASQLQSIDQVPGVPAGTAFTNRTIRYLSLPRFPEGIDFPSGPFSQINDGGTSLNTAQTVGVPLPASAFQSVFGFSSFHPGSNFRQPATATTPIQNQNGIIFFPGSSGIYVGGQLISGFGISGDGVDQDDVVTFGGQAGYNAPDSLRADFQFVRGVRLPYQKFNRQPILPQA
;
A
#
# COMPACT_ATOMS: atom_id res chain seq x y z
N MET A 1 52.31 -5.39 -46.67
CA MET A 1 51.74 -6.42 -45.80
C MET A 1 50.27 -6.12 -45.70
N GLU A 2 49.46 -6.76 -46.54
CA GLU A 2 48.01 -6.75 -46.36
C GLU A 2 47.69 -7.57 -45.11
N THR A 3 46.88 -7.01 -44.23
CA THR A 3 46.37 -7.68 -43.04
C THR A 3 45.46 -8.81 -43.49
N LEU A 4 45.81 -10.05 -43.13
CA LEU A 4 44.96 -11.22 -43.29
C LEU A 4 43.59 -10.91 -42.69
N GLU A 5 42.55 -11.11 -43.49
CA GLU A 5 41.15 -11.00 -43.08
C GLU A 5 40.90 -11.98 -41.92
N ASP A 6 40.23 -11.50 -40.87
CA ASP A 6 39.89 -12.31 -39.70
C ASP A 6 38.93 -13.43 -40.15
N ARG A 7 39.44 -14.66 -40.22
CA ARG A 7 38.65 -15.84 -40.56
C ARG A 7 37.93 -16.31 -39.30
N SER A 8 37.01 -15.50 -38.78
CA SER A 8 36.08 -15.95 -37.75
C SER A 8 35.14 -16.98 -38.37
N VAL A 9 35.30 -18.24 -38.00
CA VAL A 9 34.33 -19.29 -38.35
C VAL A 9 33.01 -18.90 -37.66
N PRO A 10 31.89 -18.76 -38.40
CA PRO A 10 30.61 -18.42 -37.78
C PRO A 10 30.16 -19.55 -36.86
N ALA A 11 29.40 -19.19 -35.81
CA ALA A 11 28.84 -20.20 -34.92
C ALA A 11 28.03 -21.24 -35.70
N THR A 12 28.23 -22.52 -35.41
CA THR A 12 27.62 -23.64 -36.15
C THR A 12 26.59 -24.36 -35.31
N ALA A 13 25.49 -24.80 -35.93
CA ALA A 13 24.50 -25.71 -35.33
C ALA A 13 24.33 -26.95 -36.20
N VAL A 14 24.61 -28.13 -35.67
CA VAL A 14 24.56 -29.40 -36.41
C VAL A 14 23.90 -30.48 -35.54
N LEU A 15 22.90 -31.17 -36.11
CA LEU A 15 22.33 -32.37 -35.50
C LEU A 15 22.97 -33.60 -36.12
N ASP A 16 23.70 -34.37 -35.30
CA ASP A 16 24.25 -35.66 -35.69
C ASP A 16 23.90 -36.70 -34.63
N SER A 17 23.36 -37.84 -35.07
CA SER A 17 23.08 -39.00 -34.21
C SER A 17 22.28 -38.65 -32.94
N GLY A 18 21.37 -37.67 -33.05
CA GLY A 18 20.53 -37.19 -31.95
C GLY A 18 21.17 -36.17 -31.01
N ILE A 19 22.39 -35.70 -31.27
CA ILE A 19 23.07 -34.66 -30.50
C ILE A 19 23.06 -33.37 -31.31
N LEU A 20 22.39 -32.34 -30.79
CA LEU A 20 22.45 -31.00 -31.36
C LEU A 20 23.71 -30.29 -30.84
N SER A 21 24.75 -30.23 -31.68
CA SER A 21 26.00 -29.54 -31.37
C SER A 21 25.95 -28.10 -31.85
N VAL A 22 26.11 -27.16 -30.92
CA VAL A 22 26.14 -25.72 -31.14
C VAL A 22 27.47 -25.16 -30.64
N ILE A 23 28.27 -24.58 -31.55
CA ILE A 23 29.62 -24.12 -31.26
C ILE A 23 29.71 -22.64 -31.59
N GLY A 24 30.06 -21.81 -30.61
CA GLY A 24 30.37 -20.39 -30.73
C GLY A 24 31.77 -20.14 -31.28
N THR A 25 32.26 -18.92 -31.09
CA THR A 25 33.46 -18.37 -31.74
C THR A 25 34.47 -17.91 -30.69
N ASN A 26 35.51 -17.17 -31.11
CA ASN A 26 36.45 -16.52 -30.19
C ASN A 26 36.06 -15.05 -29.89
N ALA A 27 34.87 -14.63 -30.32
CA ALA A 27 34.30 -13.32 -30.05
C ALA A 27 33.03 -13.48 -29.20
N PRO A 28 32.57 -12.44 -28.48
CA PRO A 28 31.35 -12.51 -27.69
C PRO A 28 30.13 -12.94 -28.52
N ASP A 29 29.57 -14.10 -28.19
CA ASP A 29 28.42 -14.71 -28.85
C ASP A 29 27.12 -14.54 -28.06
N ARG A 30 25.98 -14.58 -28.77
CA ARG A 30 24.64 -14.55 -28.16
C ARG A 30 23.81 -15.69 -28.70
N ILE A 31 24.04 -16.88 -28.16
CA ILE A 31 23.45 -18.12 -28.64
C ILE A 31 22.20 -18.46 -27.82
N ALA A 32 21.06 -18.51 -28.49
CA ALA A 32 19.78 -18.92 -27.91
C ALA A 32 19.24 -20.14 -28.65
N ILE A 33 18.93 -21.20 -27.90
CA ILE A 33 18.30 -22.43 -28.37
C ILE A 33 16.86 -22.43 -27.85
N ASN A 34 15.91 -22.18 -28.73
CA ASN A 34 14.49 -21.99 -28.41
C ASN A 34 13.64 -23.16 -28.90
N LEU A 35 12.50 -23.40 -28.25
CA LEU A 35 11.46 -24.30 -28.78
C LEU A 35 10.40 -23.44 -29.48
N ASP A 36 10.21 -23.66 -30.78
CA ASP A 36 9.01 -23.20 -31.47
C ASP A 36 7.87 -24.18 -31.13
N SER A 37 7.01 -23.78 -30.19
CA SER A 37 5.94 -24.62 -29.66
C SER A 37 4.81 -24.89 -30.66
N ILE A 38 4.73 -24.11 -31.75
CA ILE A 38 3.73 -24.31 -32.81
C ILE A 38 4.19 -25.44 -33.74
N THR A 39 5.47 -25.45 -34.10
CA THR A 39 6.03 -26.43 -35.04
C THR A 39 6.71 -27.61 -34.34
N ASN A 40 6.89 -27.54 -33.02
CA ASN A 40 7.66 -28.48 -32.19
C ASN A 40 9.11 -28.65 -32.67
N GLN A 41 9.73 -27.56 -33.10
CA GLN A 41 11.11 -27.53 -33.60
C GLN A 41 12.01 -26.73 -32.66
N ILE A 42 13.23 -27.23 -32.46
CA ILE A 42 14.31 -26.51 -31.77
C ILE A 42 14.98 -25.57 -32.78
N VAL A 43 15.07 -24.30 -32.42
CA VAL A 43 15.61 -23.21 -33.23
C VAL A 43 16.84 -22.65 -32.54
N VAL A 44 17.98 -22.70 -33.23
CA VAL A 44 19.25 -22.13 -32.75
C VAL A 44 19.45 -20.77 -33.40
N ILE A 45 19.67 -19.75 -32.58
CA ILE A 45 19.89 -18.36 -33.00
C ILE A 45 21.22 -17.88 -32.43
N ASN A 46 22.09 -17.29 -33.24
CA ASN A 46 23.21 -16.49 -32.75
C ASN A 46 23.01 -15.01 -33.12
N GLY A 47 22.89 -14.14 -32.13
CA GLY A 47 22.54 -12.73 -32.32
C GLY A 47 21.14 -12.59 -32.94
N ASN A 48 21.09 -12.18 -34.22
CA ASN A 48 19.85 -12.05 -34.98
C ASN A 48 19.71 -13.10 -36.10
N GLN A 49 20.61 -14.07 -36.16
CA GLN A 49 20.66 -15.06 -37.25
C GLN A 49 20.24 -16.45 -36.74
N GLU A 50 19.24 -17.05 -37.38
CA GLU A 50 18.92 -18.47 -37.22
C GLU A 50 20.05 -19.30 -37.85
N THR A 51 20.77 -20.08 -37.03
CA THR A 51 21.90 -20.92 -37.45
C THR A 51 21.49 -22.36 -37.68
N GLY A 52 20.32 -22.78 -37.19
CA GLY A 52 19.75 -24.10 -37.47
C GLY A 52 18.35 -24.30 -36.88
N ARG A 53 17.62 -25.24 -37.47
CA ARG A 53 16.28 -25.64 -37.04
C ARG A 53 16.12 -27.15 -37.17
N PHE A 54 15.66 -27.78 -36.10
CA PHE A 54 15.66 -29.24 -35.96
C PHE A 54 14.35 -29.68 -35.33
N ASN A 55 13.82 -30.84 -35.73
CA ASN A 55 12.66 -31.40 -35.05
C ASN A 55 13.04 -31.78 -33.61
N SER A 56 12.26 -31.32 -32.62
CA SER A 56 12.56 -31.57 -31.20
C SER A 56 12.64 -33.07 -30.89
N ALA A 57 11.82 -33.88 -31.58
CA ALA A 57 11.81 -35.34 -31.42
C ALA A 57 13.09 -36.04 -31.93
N ASP A 58 13.87 -35.39 -32.80
CA ASP A 58 15.12 -35.92 -33.33
C ASP A 58 16.33 -35.52 -32.48
N VAL A 59 16.14 -34.64 -31.49
CA VAL A 59 17.19 -34.19 -30.56
C VAL A 59 17.05 -34.94 -29.24
N ASN A 60 18.06 -35.76 -28.92
CA ASN A 60 18.17 -36.49 -27.66
C ASN A 60 18.93 -35.67 -26.60
N SER A 61 19.89 -34.86 -27.02
CA SER A 61 20.68 -34.00 -26.12
C SER A 61 21.28 -32.82 -26.88
N ILE A 62 21.68 -31.79 -26.14
CA ILE A 62 22.29 -30.57 -26.67
C ILE A 62 23.73 -30.48 -26.16
N TYR A 63 24.65 -30.14 -27.05
CA TYR A 63 26.00 -29.73 -26.69
C TYR A 63 26.19 -28.27 -27.12
N LEU A 64 26.46 -27.37 -26.17
CA LEU A 64 26.62 -25.94 -26.41
C LEU A 64 27.96 -25.46 -25.88
N PHE A 65 28.82 -24.94 -26.74
CA PHE A 65 30.12 -24.39 -26.36
C PHE A 65 30.23 -22.92 -26.78
N GLY A 66 30.53 -22.02 -25.84
CA GLY A 66 30.67 -20.57 -26.06
C GLY A 66 31.94 -20.21 -26.82
N GLY A 67 33.09 -20.71 -26.35
CA GLY A 67 34.38 -20.47 -26.97
C GLY A 67 35.19 -19.46 -26.17
N ALA A 68 35.67 -18.38 -26.79
CA ALA A 68 36.32 -17.29 -26.06
C ALA A 68 35.51 -16.00 -26.27
N GLY A 69 35.48 -15.12 -25.28
CA GLY A 69 34.62 -13.94 -25.30
C GLY A 69 33.71 -13.90 -24.07
N ASN A 70 32.89 -12.86 -23.96
CA ASN A 70 31.86 -12.82 -22.90
C ASN A 70 30.54 -13.25 -23.53
N ASP A 71 30.22 -14.53 -23.43
CA ASP A 71 29.15 -15.16 -24.17
C ASP A 71 27.82 -15.12 -23.40
N SER A 72 26.72 -15.15 -24.14
CA SER A 72 25.37 -15.33 -23.60
C SER A 72 24.78 -16.59 -24.21
N LEU A 73 24.79 -17.67 -23.43
CA LEU A 73 24.39 -19.01 -23.83
C LEU A 73 23.07 -19.37 -23.14
N GLN A 74 22.03 -19.60 -23.92
CA GLN A 74 20.70 -19.88 -23.40
C GLN A 74 20.08 -21.08 -24.08
N VAL A 75 19.72 -22.09 -23.29
CA VAL A 75 18.75 -23.11 -23.67
C VAL A 75 17.41 -22.73 -23.06
N SER A 76 16.34 -22.73 -23.85
CA SER A 76 15.00 -22.40 -23.38
C SER A 76 14.53 -23.40 -22.33
N SER A 77 13.85 -22.92 -21.29
CA SER A 77 13.26 -23.75 -20.24
C SER A 77 12.17 -24.71 -20.77
N GLN A 78 11.68 -24.51 -21.99
CA GLN A 78 10.74 -25.40 -22.65
C GLN A 78 11.42 -26.61 -23.31
N ILE A 79 12.75 -26.58 -23.46
CA ILE A 79 13.53 -27.68 -24.01
C ILE A 79 13.88 -28.61 -22.86
N ILE A 80 13.27 -29.79 -22.85
CA ILE A 80 13.44 -30.81 -21.79
C ILE A 80 14.58 -31.79 -22.08
N GLN A 81 15.17 -31.70 -23.27
CA GLN A 81 16.37 -32.46 -23.63
C GLN A 81 17.54 -32.03 -22.72
N PRO A 82 18.33 -32.99 -22.20
CA PRO A 82 19.51 -32.67 -21.40
C PRO A 82 20.54 -31.88 -22.21
N ALA A 83 21.22 -30.94 -21.56
CA ALA A 83 22.22 -30.09 -22.20
C ALA A 83 23.60 -30.23 -21.52
N LEU A 84 24.66 -30.31 -22.31
CA LEU A 84 26.04 -30.10 -21.87
C LEU A 84 26.48 -28.73 -22.37
N ILE A 85 26.70 -27.79 -21.46
CA ILE A 85 27.01 -26.39 -21.77
C ILE A 85 28.36 -26.03 -21.17
N ASP A 86 29.22 -25.39 -21.96
CA ASP A 86 30.52 -24.88 -21.54
C ASP A 86 30.70 -23.45 -22.05
N GLY A 87 30.86 -22.50 -21.10
CA GLY A 87 31.06 -21.07 -21.37
C GLY A 87 32.38 -20.78 -22.06
N GLY A 88 33.45 -21.50 -21.68
CA GLY A 88 34.79 -21.31 -22.23
C GLY A 88 35.60 -20.20 -21.54
N LEU A 89 36.22 -19.30 -22.28
CA LEU A 89 37.06 -18.22 -21.73
C LEU A 89 36.34 -16.89 -21.74
N GLY A 90 36.12 -16.28 -20.57
CA GLY A 90 35.56 -14.95 -20.40
C GLY A 90 34.49 -14.91 -19.30
N ASN A 91 33.73 -13.82 -19.25
CA ASN A 91 32.66 -13.63 -18.27
C ASN A 91 31.32 -13.98 -18.89
N ASP A 92 30.91 -15.24 -18.74
CA ASP A 92 29.81 -15.80 -19.49
C ASP A 92 28.48 -15.76 -18.71
N ARG A 93 27.39 -15.78 -19.47
CA ARG A 93 26.02 -15.94 -18.95
C ARG A 93 25.44 -17.22 -19.51
N VAL A 94 25.15 -18.18 -18.64
CA VAL A 94 24.73 -19.52 -19.06
C VAL A 94 23.39 -19.91 -18.42
N PHE A 95 22.46 -20.41 -19.23
CA PHE A 95 21.16 -20.94 -18.80
C PHE A 95 20.93 -22.34 -19.39
N GLY A 96 20.73 -23.35 -18.54
CA GLY A 96 20.70 -24.79 -18.90
C GLY A 96 19.42 -25.31 -19.58
N GLY A 97 18.29 -24.65 -19.38
CA GLY A 97 17.02 -25.03 -20.00
C GLY A 97 16.11 -25.87 -19.10
N GLY A 98 15.23 -26.68 -19.68
CA GLY A 98 14.23 -27.45 -18.94
C GLY A 98 14.65 -28.88 -18.58
N GLY A 99 15.63 -29.43 -19.31
CA GLY A 99 16.21 -30.75 -19.10
C GLY A 99 17.38 -30.72 -18.11
N GLY A 100 17.76 -31.89 -17.58
CA GLY A 100 18.92 -32.00 -16.70
C GLY A 100 20.21 -31.67 -17.43
N SER A 101 20.93 -30.66 -16.96
CA SER A 101 22.02 -30.02 -17.67
C SER A 101 23.34 -30.14 -16.93
N THR A 102 24.45 -30.30 -17.64
CA THR A 102 25.79 -30.12 -17.09
C THR A 102 26.34 -28.80 -17.61
N ILE A 103 26.58 -27.85 -16.72
CA ILE A 103 27.04 -26.50 -17.07
C ILE A 103 28.44 -26.29 -16.50
N THR A 104 29.37 -25.83 -17.34
CA THR A 104 30.68 -25.34 -16.92
C THR A 104 30.81 -23.86 -17.30
N GLY A 105 31.11 -22.99 -16.34
CA GLY A 105 31.31 -21.56 -16.58
C GLY A 105 32.63 -21.26 -17.30
N GLY A 106 33.66 -22.05 -17.03
CA GLY A 106 34.97 -21.88 -17.64
C GLY A 106 35.82 -20.82 -16.92
N ILE A 107 36.80 -20.21 -17.59
CA ILE A 107 37.69 -19.23 -16.93
C ILE A 107 37.08 -17.83 -17.00
N GLY A 108 36.71 -17.26 -15.86
CA GLY A 108 36.28 -15.87 -15.71
C GLY A 108 35.29 -15.70 -14.58
N ALA A 109 34.54 -14.60 -14.56
CA ALA A 109 33.48 -14.32 -13.61
C ALA A 109 32.11 -14.54 -14.27
N ASN A 110 31.48 -15.66 -13.96
CA ASN A 110 30.34 -16.19 -14.70
C ASN A 110 29.01 -16.00 -13.97
N ARG A 111 27.91 -16.03 -14.72
CA ARG A 111 26.54 -16.06 -14.19
C ARG A 111 25.81 -17.26 -14.77
N MET A 112 25.54 -18.25 -13.94
CA MET A 112 25.03 -19.54 -14.38
C MET A 112 23.72 -19.88 -13.68
N ALA A 113 22.76 -20.37 -14.47
CA ALA A 113 21.51 -20.92 -13.96
C ALA A 113 21.20 -22.28 -14.60
N GLY A 114 20.93 -23.28 -13.76
CA GLY A 114 20.63 -24.65 -14.19
C GLY A 114 19.35 -24.71 -15.03
N GLY A 115 18.27 -24.16 -14.47
CA GLY A 115 16.95 -24.18 -15.11
C GLY A 115 15.98 -25.00 -14.27
N THR A 116 15.09 -25.77 -14.88
CA THR A 116 14.10 -26.57 -14.12
C THR A 116 14.45 -28.06 -14.02
N GLY A 117 15.54 -28.47 -14.66
CA GLY A 117 16.03 -29.85 -14.67
C GLY A 117 16.83 -30.20 -13.41
N ASN A 118 17.37 -31.42 -13.36
CA ASN A 118 18.37 -31.79 -12.36
C ASN A 118 19.75 -31.49 -12.94
N ASP A 119 20.39 -30.45 -12.46
CA ASP A 119 21.54 -29.84 -13.11
C ASP A 119 22.84 -30.08 -12.33
N ASN A 120 23.96 -30.06 -13.03
CA ASN A 120 25.29 -30.14 -12.47
C ASN A 120 26.11 -28.94 -12.96
N ILE A 121 26.29 -27.94 -12.09
CA ILE A 121 26.89 -26.65 -12.46
C ILE A 121 28.25 -26.51 -11.80
N VAL A 122 29.26 -26.24 -12.61
CA VAL A 122 30.65 -26.04 -12.21
C VAL A 122 31.05 -24.63 -12.63
N GLY A 123 31.40 -23.76 -11.68
CA GLY A 123 31.83 -22.40 -11.98
C GLY A 123 33.18 -22.36 -12.69
N GLN A 124 34.24 -22.69 -11.96
CA GLN A 124 35.63 -22.48 -12.37
C GLN A 124 35.95 -20.97 -12.56
N GLY A 125 37.21 -20.59 -12.35
CA GLY A 125 37.64 -19.20 -12.56
C GLY A 125 37.58 -18.30 -11.32
N ASP A 126 36.99 -17.12 -11.46
CA ASP A 126 37.02 -16.02 -10.47
C ASP A 126 35.67 -15.89 -9.72
N PHE A 127 34.95 -14.76 -9.79
CA PHE A 127 33.72 -14.54 -9.02
C PHE A 127 32.49 -15.05 -9.78
N ASP A 128 31.87 -16.14 -9.31
CA ASP A 128 30.67 -16.68 -9.96
C ASP A 128 29.37 -16.43 -9.18
N ILE A 129 28.27 -16.25 -9.92
CA ILE A 129 26.90 -16.31 -9.39
C ILE A 129 26.21 -17.53 -9.96
N ILE A 130 25.81 -18.46 -9.09
CA ILE A 130 25.32 -19.78 -9.45
C ILE A 130 23.96 -19.99 -8.80
N GLY A 131 22.96 -20.45 -9.55
CA GLY A 131 21.69 -20.80 -8.95
C GLY A 131 20.78 -21.67 -9.80
N SER A 132 19.67 -22.09 -9.20
CA SER A 132 18.62 -22.81 -9.92
C SER A 132 17.25 -22.52 -9.28
N PRO A 133 16.19 -22.28 -10.08
CA PRO A 133 14.85 -22.07 -9.55
C PRO A 133 14.19 -23.36 -9.02
N SER A 134 14.59 -24.55 -9.48
CA SER A 134 14.02 -25.86 -9.06
C SER A 134 14.85 -27.02 -9.63
N GLY A 135 14.90 -28.18 -8.96
CA GLY A 135 15.65 -29.35 -9.44
C GLY A 135 16.51 -30.02 -8.37
N VAL A 136 17.01 -31.23 -8.64
CA VAL A 136 18.08 -31.88 -7.88
C VAL A 136 19.42 -31.42 -8.43
N ASP A 137 19.95 -30.31 -7.90
CA ASP A 137 21.10 -29.65 -8.52
C ASP A 137 22.39 -29.81 -7.73
N SER A 138 23.51 -30.13 -8.38
CA SER A 138 24.84 -30.07 -7.75
C SER A 138 25.61 -28.84 -8.22
N PHE A 139 26.19 -28.11 -7.27
CA PHE A 139 26.99 -26.91 -7.54
C PHE A 139 28.44 -27.12 -7.09
N THR A 140 29.39 -26.71 -7.92
CA THR A 140 30.82 -26.68 -7.56
C THR A 140 31.38 -25.28 -7.85
N GLY A 141 31.83 -24.58 -6.81
CA GLY A 141 32.34 -23.20 -6.95
C GLY A 141 33.68 -23.11 -7.67
N GLY A 142 34.62 -24.00 -7.36
CA GLY A 142 35.99 -23.87 -7.88
C GLY A 142 36.79 -22.77 -7.17
N PRO A 143 37.96 -22.35 -7.69
CA PRO A 143 38.70 -21.19 -7.14
C PRO A 143 37.85 -19.91 -7.19
N GLY A 144 38.21 -18.90 -6.39
CA GLY A 144 37.50 -17.60 -6.37
C GLY A 144 36.47 -17.44 -5.24
N ILE A 145 35.70 -16.34 -5.29
CA ILE A 145 34.63 -16.01 -4.34
C ILE A 145 33.30 -16.18 -5.04
N ASN A 146 32.47 -17.12 -4.59
CA ASN A 146 31.24 -17.51 -5.28
C ASN A 146 29.97 -17.12 -4.51
N ARG A 147 28.85 -16.94 -5.22
CA ARG A 147 27.51 -16.74 -4.63
C ARG A 147 26.51 -17.77 -5.15
N PHE A 148 25.82 -18.47 -4.24
CA PHE A 148 24.84 -19.52 -4.57
C PHE A 148 23.39 -19.13 -4.22
N PHE A 149 22.41 -19.39 -5.08
CA PHE A 149 20.97 -19.06 -4.90
C PHE A 149 20.01 -20.22 -5.32
N GLY A 150 18.98 -20.57 -4.53
CA GLY A 150 17.95 -21.58 -4.90
C GLY A 150 16.99 -22.06 -3.76
N TYR A 151 15.95 -22.84 -4.10
CA TYR A 151 14.94 -23.43 -3.17
C TYR A 151 15.08 -24.94 -3.02
N ALA A 152 14.87 -25.47 -1.81
CA ALA A 152 14.87 -26.91 -1.52
C ALA A 152 13.46 -27.44 -1.19
N LEU A 153 12.99 -28.48 -1.90
CA LEU A 153 12.42 -29.74 -1.40
C LEU A 153 11.46 -30.43 -2.41
N ASN A 154 11.53 -31.77 -2.45
CA ASN A 154 10.40 -32.66 -2.79
C ASN A 154 9.55 -32.94 -1.52
N SER A 155 8.32 -33.41 -1.72
CA SER A 155 7.27 -33.67 -0.71
C SER A 155 7.61 -34.67 0.42
N ASP A 156 8.82 -35.24 0.47
CA ASP A 156 9.28 -36.28 1.41
C ASP A 156 10.53 -35.91 2.24
N GLY A 157 11.08 -34.70 2.10
CA GLY A 157 12.10 -34.17 3.04
C GLY A 157 13.54 -34.69 2.86
N GLY A 158 13.91 -35.24 1.71
CA GLY A 158 15.30 -35.61 1.37
C GLY A 158 16.11 -34.48 0.71
N ALA A 159 17.45 -34.51 0.85
CA ALA A 159 18.37 -33.49 0.30
C ALA A 159 18.46 -33.52 -1.24
N GLN A 160 18.42 -32.35 -1.90
CA GLN A 160 18.53 -32.26 -3.35
C GLN A 160 19.60 -31.33 -3.92
N ALA A 161 20.32 -30.53 -3.11
CA ALA A 161 21.50 -29.82 -3.59
C ALA A 161 22.77 -30.16 -2.80
N THR A 162 23.80 -30.62 -3.52
CA THR A 162 25.14 -30.80 -2.96
C THR A 162 26.03 -29.69 -3.47
N ILE A 163 26.39 -28.74 -2.61
CA ILE A 163 27.48 -27.81 -2.92
C ILE A 163 28.78 -28.47 -2.47
N THR A 164 29.74 -28.60 -3.38
CA THR A 164 31.09 -29.07 -3.07
C THR A 164 32.12 -28.00 -3.38
N ASN A 165 33.27 -28.08 -2.70
CA ASN A 165 34.44 -27.24 -2.96
C ASN A 165 34.22 -25.73 -2.69
N LEU A 166 33.67 -25.41 -1.50
CA LEU A 166 33.47 -24.03 -1.02
C LEU A 166 34.78 -23.41 -0.52
N SER A 167 35.03 -22.16 -0.92
CA SER A 167 36.02 -21.31 -0.27
C SER A 167 35.44 -20.69 1.01
N SER A 168 36.30 -20.28 1.95
CA SER A 168 35.87 -19.59 3.18
C SER A 168 35.22 -18.22 2.94
N ASN A 169 35.29 -17.70 1.71
CA ASN A 169 34.78 -16.39 1.33
C ASN A 169 33.47 -16.49 0.51
N ASP A 170 33.01 -17.70 0.19
CA ASP A 170 31.79 -17.92 -0.59
C ASP A 170 30.54 -17.55 0.22
N LEU A 171 29.52 -16.99 -0.45
CA LEU A 171 28.23 -16.64 0.15
C LEU A 171 27.14 -17.62 -0.31
N ASN A 172 26.56 -18.36 0.64
CA ASN A 172 25.53 -19.36 0.36
C ASN A 172 24.15 -18.86 0.80
N TYR A 173 23.22 -18.65 -0.14
CA TYR A 173 21.82 -18.26 0.10
C TYR A 173 20.83 -19.39 -0.22
N ILE A 174 21.27 -20.66 -0.23
CA ILE A 174 20.39 -21.81 -0.42
C ILE A 174 19.54 -22.05 0.83
N LEU A 175 18.22 -21.94 0.69
CA LEU A 175 17.29 -22.19 1.79
C LEU A 175 16.99 -23.70 1.88
N PRO A 176 17.20 -24.35 3.04
CA PRO A 176 17.06 -25.81 3.21
C PRO A 176 15.61 -26.34 3.15
N GLN A 177 14.64 -25.44 2.99
CA GLN A 177 13.21 -25.70 2.74
C GLN A 177 12.60 -24.42 2.15
N ALA A 178 11.50 -24.48 1.38
CA ALA A 178 10.50 -23.40 1.49
C ALA A 178 10.27 -23.22 3.00
N PRO A 179 10.36 -22.00 3.57
CA PRO A 179 10.27 -21.85 5.02
C PRO A 179 9.14 -22.75 5.51
N PRO A 180 9.36 -23.54 6.57
CA PRO A 180 8.34 -24.45 7.05
C PRO A 180 7.10 -23.61 7.32
N ASP A 181 5.94 -24.22 7.55
CA ASP A 181 4.88 -23.43 8.18
C ASP A 181 5.44 -22.83 9.49
N LEU A 182 5.83 -21.55 9.40
CA LEU A 182 6.51 -20.82 10.45
C LEU A 182 5.48 -20.35 11.49
N SER A 183 4.19 -20.67 11.30
CA SER A 183 3.12 -20.46 12.28
C SER A 183 3.53 -20.97 13.66
N SER A 184 4.25 -22.10 13.72
CA SER A 184 4.69 -22.76 14.96
C SER A 184 5.98 -22.20 15.56
N THR A 185 6.78 -21.46 14.80
CA THR A 185 8.14 -21.01 15.21
C THR A 185 8.28 -19.52 15.43
N LEU A 186 7.38 -18.71 14.88
CA LEU A 186 7.51 -17.25 14.98
C LEU A 186 7.14 -16.70 16.35
N ASN A 187 6.43 -17.47 17.18
CA ASN A 187 6.06 -17.17 18.56
C ASN A 187 5.81 -15.67 18.80
N ILE A 188 5.04 -15.03 17.91
CA ILE A 188 4.77 -13.60 18.00
C ILE A 188 3.66 -13.44 19.02
N PRO A 189 3.93 -12.85 20.20
CA PRO A 189 2.90 -12.72 21.22
C PRO A 189 1.77 -11.82 20.68
N PRO A 190 0.50 -12.19 20.87
CA PRO A 190 -0.61 -11.32 20.49
C PRO A 190 -0.60 -10.04 21.33
N SER A 191 -1.11 -8.94 20.76
CA SER A 191 -1.33 -7.72 21.52
C SER A 191 -2.33 -7.95 22.66
N MET A 192 -2.24 -7.15 23.74
CA MET A 192 -3.27 -7.19 24.78
C MET A 192 -4.61 -6.69 24.23
N ASN A 193 -5.69 -7.39 24.57
CA ASN A 193 -7.04 -7.03 24.16
C ASN A 193 -7.60 -5.89 25.03
N VAL A 194 -7.22 -4.65 24.72
CA VAL A 194 -7.76 -3.45 25.39
C VAL A 194 -8.72 -2.73 24.45
N THR A 195 -9.90 -2.38 24.94
CA THR A 195 -10.94 -1.67 24.17
C THR A 195 -11.58 -0.53 24.98
N LEU A 196 -12.32 0.33 24.29
CA LEU A 196 -13.13 1.39 24.90
C LEU A 196 -14.46 0.83 25.41
N LEU A 197 -14.86 1.22 26.62
CA LEU A 197 -16.22 1.00 27.12
C LEU A 197 -17.15 2.09 26.58
N THR A 198 -18.45 1.81 26.54
CA THR A 198 -19.46 2.83 26.19
C THR A 198 -19.35 4.08 27.06
N THR A 199 -19.04 3.92 28.36
CA THR A 199 -18.83 5.04 29.29
C THR A 199 -17.55 5.84 29.00
N ASP A 200 -16.52 5.19 28.46
CA ASP A 200 -15.31 5.90 28.04
C ASP A 200 -15.64 6.81 26.85
N VAL A 201 -16.38 6.27 25.88
CA VAL A 201 -16.81 6.99 24.67
C VAL A 201 -17.64 8.22 25.04
N THR A 202 -18.68 8.06 25.84
CA THR A 202 -19.55 9.21 26.22
C THR A 202 -18.79 10.26 27.03
N THR A 203 -17.87 9.85 27.90
CA THR A 203 -17.04 10.78 28.68
C THR A 203 -16.07 11.55 27.79
N LEU A 204 -15.40 10.89 26.86
CA LEU A 204 -14.44 11.52 25.95
C LEU A 204 -15.13 12.50 24.99
N LEU A 205 -16.32 12.17 24.47
CA LEU A 205 -17.13 13.08 23.67
C LEU A 205 -17.53 14.34 24.46
N ALA A 206 -18.03 14.15 25.69
CA ALA A 206 -18.43 15.26 26.53
C ALA A 206 -17.24 16.15 26.93
N ARG A 207 -16.07 15.55 27.20
CA ARG A 207 -14.82 16.30 27.46
C ARG A 207 -14.39 17.13 26.27
N ALA A 208 -14.44 16.58 25.05
CA ALA A 208 -14.06 17.31 23.84
C ALA A 208 -14.97 18.51 23.60
N ALA A 209 -16.29 18.33 23.75
CA ALA A 209 -17.24 19.43 23.59
C ALA A 209 -17.16 20.50 24.69
N ALA A 210 -16.62 20.15 25.85
CA ALA A 210 -16.39 21.10 26.95
C ALA A 210 -15.00 21.79 26.87
N ALA A 211 -14.16 21.40 25.90
CA ALA A 211 -12.78 21.87 25.80
C ALA A 211 -12.65 23.36 25.48
N THR A 212 -13.56 23.88 24.65
CA THR A 212 -13.61 25.31 24.29
C THR A 212 -15.03 25.85 24.48
N LYS A 213 -15.18 27.17 24.45
CA LYS A 213 -16.49 27.84 24.45
C LYS A 213 -17.21 27.79 23.10
N SER A 214 -16.56 27.28 22.06
CA SER A 214 -17.20 27.09 20.77
C SER A 214 -18.30 26.04 20.90
N GLU A 215 -19.33 26.18 20.08
CA GLU A 215 -20.49 25.28 20.11
C GLU A 215 -20.85 24.81 18.69
N ASP A 216 -19.95 24.92 17.74
CA ASP A 216 -20.15 24.65 16.32
C ASP A 216 -19.21 23.57 15.76
N GLY A 217 -18.67 22.72 16.63
CA GLY A 217 -17.88 21.54 16.30
C GLY A 217 -18.69 20.24 16.24
N ILE A 218 -18.12 19.25 15.54
CA ILE A 218 -18.57 17.86 15.54
C ILE A 218 -17.42 17.00 16.04
N ILE A 219 -17.72 16.11 17.00
CA ILE A 219 -16.76 15.18 17.60
C ILE A 219 -17.18 13.75 17.27
N ALA A 220 -16.23 12.95 16.79
CA ALA A 220 -16.44 11.52 16.55
C ALA A 220 -15.39 10.69 17.30
N ILE A 221 -15.80 9.52 17.77
CA ILE A 221 -14.90 8.50 18.33
C ILE A 221 -15.08 7.21 17.53
N VAL A 222 -13.95 6.60 17.19
CA VAL A 222 -13.88 5.29 16.52
C VAL A 222 -13.04 4.31 17.33
N ASP A 223 -13.29 3.01 17.16
CA ASP A 223 -12.36 1.98 17.65
C ASP A 223 -11.11 1.85 16.75
N ARG A 224 -10.21 0.95 17.12
CA ARG A 224 -8.93 0.72 16.44
C ARG A 224 -9.08 0.34 14.97
N GLN A 225 -10.23 -0.21 14.55
CA GLN A 225 -10.50 -0.56 13.15
C GLN A 225 -11.25 0.55 12.39
N GLY A 226 -11.60 1.66 13.05
CA GLY A 226 -12.31 2.77 12.43
C GLY A 226 -13.84 2.65 12.47
N ARG A 227 -14.39 1.72 13.26
CA ARG A 227 -15.85 1.61 13.48
C ARG A 227 -16.31 2.73 14.40
N ILE A 228 -17.38 3.41 14.03
CA ILE A 228 -17.89 4.57 14.78
C ILE A 228 -18.53 4.09 16.08
N LEU A 229 -18.04 4.63 17.19
CA LEU A 229 -18.52 4.31 18.54
C LEU A 229 -19.42 5.38 19.12
N GLY A 230 -19.32 6.63 18.65
CA GLY A 230 -20.07 7.74 19.21
C GLY A 230 -19.79 9.02 18.44
N VAL A 231 -20.83 9.84 18.29
CA VAL A 231 -20.75 11.16 17.65
C VAL A 231 -21.47 12.16 18.55
N GLN A 232 -20.83 13.29 18.80
CA GLN A 232 -21.40 14.43 19.50
C GLN A 232 -21.40 15.62 18.58
N VAL A 233 -22.55 16.29 18.49
CA VAL A 233 -22.76 17.46 17.65
C VAL A 233 -23.12 18.62 18.56
N GLU A 234 -22.36 19.70 18.45
CA GLU A 234 -22.59 20.89 19.26
C GLU A 234 -23.77 21.73 18.70
N GLY A 235 -24.44 22.48 19.57
CA GLY A 235 -25.74 23.09 19.30
C GLY A 235 -25.72 24.29 18.36
N GLY A 236 -24.56 24.92 18.19
CA GLY A 236 -24.26 26.01 17.26
C GLY A 236 -23.81 25.53 15.87
N VAL A 237 -23.69 24.22 15.64
CA VAL A 237 -23.54 23.68 14.28
C VAL A 237 -24.74 24.11 13.44
N ASN A 238 -24.51 24.35 12.13
CA ASN A 238 -25.54 24.76 11.17
C ASN A 238 -26.86 23.97 11.38
N SER A 239 -28.00 24.68 11.41
CA SER A 239 -29.33 24.10 11.64
C SER A 239 -29.67 22.96 10.67
N LYS A 240 -29.18 23.03 9.43
CA LYS A 240 -29.33 21.94 8.45
C LYS A 240 -28.57 20.66 8.83
N MET A 241 -27.56 20.76 9.67
CA MET A 241 -26.79 19.63 10.21
C MET A 241 -27.26 19.25 11.63
N ASN A 242 -28.48 19.62 12.02
CA ASN A 242 -29.08 19.24 13.28
C ASN A 242 -30.37 18.43 13.05
N PRO A 243 -30.41 17.12 13.40
CA PRO A 243 -31.57 16.25 13.16
C PRO A 243 -32.81 16.61 13.99
N ASN A 244 -32.71 17.59 14.89
CA ASN A 244 -33.86 18.16 15.61
C ASN A 244 -34.35 19.49 15.01
N SER A 245 -33.71 20.00 13.96
CA SER A 245 -34.08 21.25 13.30
C SER A 245 -35.15 21.02 12.22
N PRO A 246 -36.10 21.95 12.02
CA PRO A 246 -37.09 21.84 10.95
C PRO A 246 -36.52 21.93 9.52
N ASP A 247 -35.30 22.44 9.35
CA ASP A 247 -34.59 22.56 8.07
C ASP A 247 -33.48 21.50 7.90
N PHE A 248 -33.53 20.42 8.67
CA PHE A 248 -32.56 19.34 8.64
C PHE A 248 -32.35 18.75 7.23
N ASP A 249 -31.08 18.65 6.83
CA ASP A 249 -30.62 17.99 5.62
C ASP A 249 -29.76 16.77 6.02
N PRO A 250 -30.28 15.53 5.87
CA PRO A 250 -29.57 14.32 6.29
C PRO A 250 -28.27 14.08 5.50
N ASN A 251 -28.21 14.53 4.25
CA ASN A 251 -27.04 14.37 3.40
C ASN A 251 -25.90 15.29 3.87
N LEU A 252 -26.22 16.57 4.08
CA LEU A 252 -25.27 17.54 4.61
C LEU A 252 -24.81 17.21 6.03
N PHE A 253 -25.72 16.72 6.86
CA PHE A 253 -25.40 16.24 8.21
C PHE A 253 -24.39 15.09 8.19
N VAL A 254 -24.67 14.04 7.42
CA VAL A 254 -23.78 12.88 7.31
C VAL A 254 -22.42 13.29 6.76
N PHE A 255 -22.38 14.19 5.77
CA PHE A 255 -21.14 14.70 5.20
C PHE A 255 -20.23 15.38 6.23
N ALA A 256 -20.83 16.23 7.07
CA ALA A 256 -20.15 16.96 8.12
C ALA A 256 -19.65 16.01 9.22
N VAL A 257 -20.49 15.04 9.63
CA VAL A 257 -20.11 14.01 10.61
C VAL A 257 -18.97 13.14 10.08
N ASP A 258 -19.03 12.70 8.82
CA ASP A 258 -17.96 11.91 8.22
C ASP A 258 -16.63 12.68 8.14
N GLY A 259 -16.67 14.02 8.21
CA GLY A 259 -15.50 14.87 8.36
C GLY A 259 -14.75 14.58 9.67
N ALA A 260 -15.48 14.59 10.79
CA ALA A 260 -14.95 14.21 12.10
C ALA A 260 -14.55 12.73 12.16
N VAL A 261 -15.32 11.83 11.51
CA VAL A 261 -14.99 10.39 11.46
C VAL A 261 -13.69 10.14 10.72
N ALA A 262 -13.41 10.84 9.60
CA ALA A 262 -12.16 10.69 8.87
C ALA A 262 -10.94 11.09 9.73
N LEU A 263 -11.07 12.17 10.52
CA LEU A 263 -10.05 12.57 11.51
C LEU A 263 -9.89 11.52 12.60
N ALA A 264 -10.99 11.02 13.15
CA ALA A 264 -10.98 9.98 14.19
C ALA A 264 -10.31 8.69 13.68
N ARG A 265 -10.62 8.26 12.46
CA ARG A 265 -9.99 7.11 11.79
C ARG A 265 -8.50 7.30 11.63
N THR A 266 -8.07 8.49 11.23
CA THR A 266 -6.64 8.77 11.08
C THR A 266 -5.90 8.61 12.42
N GLY A 267 -6.44 9.18 13.49
CA GLY A 267 -5.89 9.00 14.84
C GLY A 267 -5.97 7.54 15.32
N GLY A 268 -7.04 6.83 14.99
CA GLY A 268 -7.24 5.44 15.42
C GLY A 268 -6.42 4.41 14.65
N MET A 269 -6.06 4.65 13.39
CA MET A 269 -5.61 3.58 12.49
C MET A 269 -4.10 3.60 12.19
N PHE A 270 -3.45 4.77 12.21
CA PHE A 270 -2.05 4.93 11.77
C PHE A 270 -0.99 4.71 12.86
N GLY A 271 -1.31 5.01 14.12
CA GLY A 271 -0.35 4.86 15.21
C GLY A 271 -0.05 3.38 15.55
N ASN A 272 1.02 3.18 16.28
CA ASN A 272 1.34 1.94 17.00
C ASN A 272 1.52 2.22 18.49
N ASN A 273 1.54 1.18 19.32
CA ASN A 273 1.61 1.35 20.77
C ASN A 273 2.87 2.09 21.26
N GLN A 274 3.95 2.16 20.45
CA GLN A 274 5.18 2.86 20.81
C GLN A 274 5.27 4.29 20.25
N ALA A 275 4.57 4.59 19.16
CA ALA A 275 4.59 5.87 18.47
C ALA A 275 3.18 6.18 17.93
N PRO A 276 2.34 6.89 18.72
CA PRO A 276 1.05 7.37 18.24
C PRO A 276 1.27 8.41 17.15
N LEU A 277 0.57 8.27 16.03
CA LEU A 277 0.60 9.21 14.91
C LEU A 277 -0.74 9.93 14.82
N THR A 278 -0.70 11.25 14.77
CA THR A 278 -1.89 12.10 14.63
C THR A 278 -2.20 12.37 13.16
N SER A 279 -3.43 12.81 12.87
CA SER A 279 -3.79 13.35 11.55
C SER A 279 -2.82 14.40 11.02
N ARG A 280 -2.35 15.31 11.88
CA ARG A 280 -1.26 16.24 11.56
C ARG A 280 0.01 15.50 11.13
N THR A 281 0.46 14.53 11.93
CA THR A 281 1.66 13.74 11.62
C THR A 281 1.54 13.10 10.24
N ILE A 282 0.37 12.54 9.92
CA ILE A 282 0.09 11.95 8.61
C ILE A 282 0.13 13.00 7.49
N GLY A 283 -0.45 14.19 7.69
CA GLY A 283 -0.35 15.29 6.72
C GLY A 283 1.08 15.73 6.39
N TYR A 284 2.02 15.62 7.35
CA TYR A 284 3.44 15.87 7.09
C TYR A 284 4.11 14.75 6.29
N ILE A 285 3.79 13.49 6.58
CA ILE A 285 4.33 12.33 5.87
C ILE A 285 3.78 12.25 4.45
N SER A 286 2.48 12.53 4.28
CA SER A 286 1.80 12.50 2.98
C SER A 286 2.02 13.75 2.14
N GLN A 287 2.55 14.83 2.74
CA GLN A 287 2.65 16.17 2.11
C GLN A 287 1.42 16.48 1.25
N THR A 288 0.22 16.26 1.81
CA THR A 288 -1.09 16.30 1.15
C THR A 288 -1.11 17.10 -0.16
N THR A 289 -1.18 16.37 -1.27
CA THR A 289 -1.21 16.95 -2.62
C THR A 289 -2.64 17.14 -3.13
N VAL A 290 -3.59 17.31 -2.22
CA VAL A 290 -5.01 17.40 -2.53
C VAL A 290 -5.32 18.78 -3.13
N THR A 291 -6.11 18.77 -4.18
CA THR A 291 -6.59 19.97 -4.89
C THR A 291 -7.81 20.58 -4.22
N GLU A 292 -8.03 21.87 -4.42
CA GLU A 292 -9.24 22.54 -3.92
C GLU A 292 -10.50 21.87 -4.47
N ARG A 293 -10.47 21.39 -5.73
CA ARG A 293 -11.60 20.71 -6.36
C ARG A 293 -11.96 19.39 -5.67
N GLU A 294 -10.97 18.69 -5.11
CA GLU A 294 -11.20 17.47 -4.33
C GLU A 294 -11.73 17.79 -2.92
N VAL A 295 -11.24 18.85 -2.25
CA VAL A 295 -11.74 19.26 -0.93
C VAL A 295 -13.16 19.84 -0.99
N ASN A 296 -13.41 20.75 -1.93
CA ASN A 296 -14.69 21.44 -2.12
C ASN A 296 -15.62 20.60 -3.01
N SER A 297 -15.87 19.36 -2.59
CA SER A 297 -16.73 18.44 -3.30
C SER A 297 -17.48 17.50 -2.35
N TYR A 298 -18.53 16.88 -2.87
CA TYR A 298 -19.48 16.11 -2.10
C TYR A 298 -19.66 14.70 -2.70
N PRO A 299 -19.30 13.62 -1.96
CA PRO A 299 -19.19 12.28 -2.55
C PRO A 299 -20.53 11.59 -2.80
N SER A 300 -21.59 12.00 -2.11
CA SER A 300 -22.92 11.38 -2.24
C SER A 300 -23.75 11.93 -3.42
N ILE A 301 -23.18 12.80 -4.25
CA ILE A 301 -23.85 13.29 -5.47
C ILE A 301 -23.74 12.22 -6.55
N THR A 302 -24.88 11.80 -7.10
CA THR A 302 -24.96 10.75 -8.12
C THR A 302 -24.81 11.24 -9.56
N ASP A 303 -24.98 12.54 -9.82
CA ASP A 303 -24.75 13.12 -11.15
C ASP A 303 -23.25 13.30 -11.42
N GLU A 304 -22.70 12.49 -12.33
CA GLU A 304 -21.30 12.55 -12.76
C GLU A 304 -20.91 13.89 -13.40
N ASN A 305 -21.88 14.62 -13.97
CA ASN A 305 -21.65 15.92 -14.58
C ASN A 305 -21.81 17.08 -13.59
N SER A 306 -22.02 16.80 -12.31
CA SER A 306 -22.04 17.82 -11.27
C SER A 306 -20.64 18.37 -11.01
N ILE A 307 -20.56 19.71 -10.94
CA ILE A 307 -19.35 20.43 -10.52
C ILE A 307 -19.10 20.34 -9.00
N LEU A 308 -20.05 19.77 -8.25
CA LEU A 308 -19.93 19.57 -6.81
C LEU A 308 -19.66 18.10 -6.45
N ARG A 309 -19.86 17.14 -7.37
CA ARG A 309 -19.54 15.73 -7.10
C ARG A 309 -18.03 15.56 -6.93
N GLY A 310 -17.60 14.75 -5.97
CA GLY A 310 -16.19 14.41 -5.78
C GLY A 310 -15.89 13.90 -4.39
N PRO A 311 -14.61 13.65 -4.07
CA PRO A 311 -14.24 12.91 -2.87
C PRO A 311 -14.54 13.63 -1.54
N GLY A 312 -14.51 14.97 -1.51
CA GLY A 312 -14.68 15.77 -0.31
C GLY A 312 -13.64 15.46 0.78
N TYR A 313 -12.35 15.39 0.45
CA TYR A 313 -11.32 15.03 1.43
C TYR A 313 -11.26 16.01 2.60
N VAL A 314 -10.83 15.53 3.77
CA VAL A 314 -10.60 16.34 4.98
C VAL A 314 -9.10 16.61 5.09
N ALA A 315 -8.63 17.55 4.28
CA ALA A 315 -7.21 17.72 3.99
C ALA A 315 -6.89 19.20 3.69
N ALA A 316 -5.66 19.63 3.96
CA ALA A 316 -5.21 20.95 3.56
C ALA A 316 -5.02 21.02 2.03
N VAL A 317 -5.41 22.14 1.40
CA VAL A 317 -5.24 22.29 -0.05
C VAL A 317 -3.80 22.65 -0.37
N GLY A 318 -3.19 21.91 -1.31
CA GLY A 318 -1.96 22.32 -1.98
C GLY A 318 -0.76 22.50 -1.07
N ILE A 319 -0.44 21.50 -0.24
CA ILE A 319 0.74 21.55 0.63
C ILE A 319 1.95 20.82 0.01
N GLY A 320 3.13 21.09 0.58
CA GLY A 320 4.38 20.46 0.16
C GLY A 320 4.96 21.03 -1.14
N SER A 321 6.07 20.46 -1.60
CA SER A 321 6.80 21.01 -2.77
C SER A 321 6.28 20.49 -4.11
N HIS A 322 5.10 19.85 -4.14
CA HIS A 322 4.40 19.54 -5.38
C HIS A 322 3.65 20.75 -5.95
N PHE A 323 3.24 21.69 -5.09
CA PHE A 323 2.56 22.94 -5.46
C PHE A 323 3.24 24.20 -4.89
N PRO A 324 4.55 24.44 -5.10
CA PRO A 324 5.18 25.65 -4.58
C PRO A 324 4.88 26.85 -5.50
N PRO A 325 4.51 28.01 -4.94
CA PRO A 325 4.59 29.27 -5.67
C PRO A 325 6.06 29.62 -5.92
N GLN A 326 6.45 30.12 -7.10
CA GLN A 326 7.81 30.59 -7.34
C GLN A 326 8.01 32.09 -7.07
N PRO A 327 9.24 32.55 -6.71
CA PRO A 327 10.40 31.82 -6.17
C PRO A 327 10.58 32.06 -4.65
N SER A 328 11.49 31.29 -4.03
CA SER A 328 11.87 31.49 -2.63
C SER A 328 12.31 32.94 -2.40
N THR A 329 12.03 33.45 -1.20
CA THR A 329 12.41 34.82 -0.76
C THR A 329 13.91 35.11 -0.82
N ASN A 330 14.75 34.14 -1.21
CA ASN A 330 16.20 34.22 -1.27
C ASN A 330 16.80 34.11 -2.69
N GLY A 331 16.00 34.26 -3.76
CA GLY A 331 16.54 34.44 -5.12
C GLY A 331 17.32 33.24 -5.71
N GLY A 332 17.07 32.02 -5.21
CA GLY A 332 17.57 30.79 -5.82
C GLY A 332 16.73 30.34 -7.03
N PRO A 333 17.26 29.47 -7.92
CA PRO A 333 16.53 29.00 -9.09
C PRO A 333 15.21 28.33 -8.69
N ASN A 334 14.13 28.82 -9.29
CA ASN A 334 12.88 28.15 -9.65
C ASN A 334 12.75 26.66 -9.26
N GLY A 335 11.89 26.38 -8.27
CA GLY A 335 11.64 25.04 -7.73
C GLY A 335 12.60 24.66 -6.62
N ILE A 336 12.14 23.97 -5.56
CA ILE A 336 13.07 23.40 -4.58
C ILE A 336 13.68 22.15 -5.24
N ALA A 337 14.84 22.32 -5.89
CA ALA A 337 15.75 21.21 -6.11
C ALA A 337 15.95 20.47 -4.77
N PHE A 338 15.91 19.13 -4.78
CA PHE A 338 16.07 18.28 -3.59
C PHE A 338 14.89 18.21 -2.61
N THR A 339 13.65 18.39 -3.09
CA THR A 339 12.46 18.04 -2.28
C THR A 339 12.52 16.56 -1.86
N PRO A 340 12.36 16.24 -0.56
CA PRO A 340 12.27 14.86 -0.10
C PRO A 340 11.09 14.12 -0.72
N GLN A 341 11.26 12.85 -1.05
CA GLN A 341 10.17 12.03 -1.57
C GLN A 341 9.00 11.99 -0.60
N VAL A 342 7.77 12.10 -1.12
CA VAL A 342 6.55 11.97 -0.31
C VAL A 342 6.21 10.50 -0.06
N ASP A 343 6.26 10.05 1.18
CA ASP A 343 6.06 8.64 1.48
C ASP A 343 4.61 8.18 1.22
N LEU A 344 3.61 8.92 1.69
CA LEU A 344 2.19 8.53 1.64
C LEU A 344 1.35 9.35 0.64
N PHE A 345 1.84 9.50 -0.60
CA PHE A 345 1.15 10.28 -1.64
C PHE A 345 -0.25 9.70 -1.94
N GLY A 346 -1.29 10.53 -1.88
CA GLY A 346 -2.69 10.13 -2.13
C GLY A 346 -3.33 9.29 -1.02
N ILE A 347 -2.81 9.35 0.21
CA ILE A 347 -3.34 8.58 1.36
C ILE A 347 -4.83 8.86 1.64
N GLU A 348 -5.30 10.06 1.33
CA GLU A 348 -6.67 10.52 1.52
C GLU A 348 -7.68 9.70 0.70
N GLN A 349 -7.23 9.05 -0.39
CA GLN A 349 -8.07 8.18 -1.23
C GLN A 349 -8.38 6.82 -0.57
N THR A 350 -7.67 6.46 0.50
CA THR A 350 -7.71 5.11 1.08
C THR A 350 -8.75 4.96 2.20
N ASN A 351 -8.99 3.72 2.65
CA ASN A 351 -9.91 3.37 3.75
C ASN A 351 -11.35 3.88 3.52
N ARG A 352 -11.78 3.75 2.25
CA ARG A 352 -13.11 4.12 1.75
C ARG A 352 -13.92 2.90 1.30
N ASP A 353 -13.42 1.69 1.55
CA ASP A 353 -14.18 0.46 1.39
C ASP A 353 -15.40 0.48 2.32
N GLY A 354 -16.44 -0.20 1.89
CA GLY A 354 -17.72 -0.20 2.60
C GLY A 354 -18.51 -1.45 2.26
N THR A 355 -19.66 -1.59 2.92
CA THR A 355 -20.56 -2.73 2.72
C THR A 355 -21.19 -2.75 1.32
N TYR A 356 -21.13 -1.64 0.57
CA TYR A 356 -21.61 -1.56 -0.81
C TYR A 356 -20.48 -1.14 -1.75
N ASN A 357 -20.30 -1.92 -2.81
CA ASN A 357 -19.52 -1.54 -3.97
C ASN A 357 -20.40 -0.70 -4.92
N PRO A 358 -19.88 0.39 -5.50
CA PRO A 358 -20.66 1.33 -6.31
C PRO A 358 -21.03 0.81 -7.72
N GLY A 359 -20.86 -0.48 -8.01
CA GLY A 359 -21.30 -1.05 -9.27
C GLY A 359 -20.50 -0.58 -10.49
N LEU A 360 -21.08 -0.81 -11.67
CA LEU A 360 -20.48 -0.55 -12.98
C LEU A 360 -20.35 0.94 -13.28
N ASP A 361 -21.31 1.74 -12.85
CA ASP A 361 -21.26 3.20 -13.02
C ASP A 361 -20.25 3.86 -12.08
N ARG A 362 -19.82 3.16 -11.01
CA ARG A 362 -18.83 3.62 -10.01
C ARG A 362 -19.34 4.80 -9.19
N ILE A 363 -20.66 4.90 -9.06
CA ILE A 363 -21.37 5.94 -8.33
C ILE A 363 -22.22 5.27 -7.26
N LYS A 364 -21.81 5.39 -6.00
CA LYS A 364 -22.60 4.85 -4.90
C LYS A 364 -23.97 5.53 -4.81
N GLY A 365 -25.01 4.74 -4.57
CA GLY A 365 -26.39 5.19 -4.38
C GLY A 365 -27.25 5.11 -5.63
N THR A 366 -26.79 4.44 -6.67
CA THR A 366 -27.54 4.12 -7.89
C THR A 366 -28.07 2.68 -7.85
N ALA A 367 -28.69 2.23 -8.93
CA ALA A 367 -29.43 0.97 -8.95
C ALA A 367 -28.52 -0.28 -9.08
N ASP A 368 -27.25 -0.11 -9.47
CA ASP A 368 -26.28 -1.19 -9.68
C ASP A 368 -25.29 -1.38 -8.53
N ASP A 369 -25.49 -0.66 -7.41
CA ASP A 369 -24.77 -0.91 -6.16
C ASP A 369 -24.83 -2.38 -5.75
N ILE A 370 -23.68 -2.96 -5.40
CA ILE A 370 -23.55 -4.38 -5.05
C ILE A 370 -23.25 -4.50 -3.56
N LEU A 371 -24.09 -5.26 -2.85
CA LEU A 371 -23.84 -5.63 -1.47
C LEU A 371 -22.62 -6.55 -1.36
N LEU A 372 -21.65 -6.14 -0.54
CA LEU A 372 -20.51 -6.95 -0.12
C LEU A 372 -20.74 -7.40 1.33
N PRO A 373 -21.30 -8.60 1.58
CA PRO A 373 -21.67 -9.03 2.94
C PRO A 373 -20.47 -9.22 3.87
N TYR A 374 -19.26 -9.27 3.32
CA TYR A 374 -17.99 -9.33 4.03
C TYR A 374 -17.01 -8.33 3.43
N ARG A 375 -16.18 -7.75 4.29
CA ARG A 375 -15.14 -6.80 3.88
C ARG A 375 -14.27 -7.40 2.77
N PHE A 376 -13.94 -6.58 1.76
CA PHE A 376 -13.20 -6.97 0.56
C PHE A 376 -13.82 -8.08 -0.29
N ASN A 377 -15.10 -8.42 -0.10
CA ASN A 377 -15.74 -9.56 -0.77
C ASN A 377 -15.06 -10.91 -0.45
N ILE A 378 -14.57 -11.07 0.79
CA ILE A 378 -13.91 -12.30 1.24
C ILE A 378 -14.95 -13.38 1.52
N ASP A 379 -14.66 -14.62 1.09
CA ASP A 379 -15.44 -15.79 1.51
C ASP A 379 -15.23 -16.04 3.03
N PRO A 380 -16.30 -16.02 3.84
CA PRO A 380 -16.21 -16.17 5.29
C PRO A 380 -15.64 -17.52 5.75
N THR A 381 -15.65 -18.55 4.90
CA THR A 381 -15.09 -19.86 5.23
C THR A 381 -13.57 -19.83 5.40
N TYR A 382 -12.90 -18.82 4.86
CA TYR A 382 -11.46 -18.60 5.02
C TYR A 382 -11.10 -17.64 6.16
N ILE A 383 -12.09 -17.02 6.82
CA ILE A 383 -11.87 -16.17 7.99
C ILE A 383 -11.84 -17.05 9.25
N PRO A 384 -10.81 -16.97 10.11
CA PRO A 384 -10.78 -17.74 11.35
C PRO A 384 -11.99 -17.46 12.25
N ALA A 385 -12.58 -18.53 12.78
CA ALA A 385 -13.88 -18.47 13.47
C ALA A 385 -13.88 -17.58 14.73
N ASP A 386 -12.74 -17.45 15.40
CA ASP A 386 -12.56 -16.63 16.60
C ASP A 386 -12.59 -15.12 16.31
N ILE A 387 -12.16 -14.70 15.12
CA ILE A 387 -12.17 -13.30 14.68
C ILE A 387 -13.30 -12.96 13.71
N LEU A 388 -14.10 -13.95 13.28
CA LEU A 388 -15.20 -13.74 12.34
C LEU A 388 -16.17 -12.67 12.83
N SER A 389 -16.34 -12.51 14.15
CA SER A 389 -17.20 -11.51 14.77
C SER A 389 -16.60 -10.09 14.88
N THR A 390 -15.32 -9.90 14.55
CA THR A 390 -14.62 -8.63 14.67
C THR A 390 -13.98 -8.16 13.37
N PHE A 391 -13.73 -9.06 12.41
CA PHE A 391 -13.04 -8.76 11.15
C PHE A 391 -13.96 -8.29 10.00
N TYR A 392 -15.29 -8.34 10.15
CA TYR A 392 -16.22 -8.04 9.03
C TYR A 392 -16.55 -6.56 8.84
N THR A 393 -16.29 -5.67 9.81
CA THR A 393 -16.76 -4.29 9.72
C THR A 393 -15.84 -3.46 8.83
N ALA A 394 -16.33 -3.12 7.63
CA ALA A 394 -15.72 -2.09 6.79
C ALA A 394 -15.83 -0.71 7.47
N PRO A 395 -14.93 0.24 7.17
CA PRO A 395 -15.01 1.62 7.64
C PRO A 395 -16.11 2.41 6.88
N ASP A 396 -17.36 1.94 6.98
CA ASP A 396 -18.52 2.55 6.35
C ASP A 396 -18.79 3.98 6.87
N SER A 397 -19.52 4.77 6.07
CA SER A 397 -19.95 6.11 6.46
C SER A 397 -20.83 6.10 7.71
N TYR A 398 -20.86 7.23 8.41
CA TYR A 398 -21.87 7.47 9.44
C TYR A 398 -23.28 7.34 8.88
N GLY A 399 -23.50 7.70 7.60
CA GLY A 399 -24.79 7.57 6.93
C GLY A 399 -25.28 6.12 6.84
N TYR A 400 -24.39 5.17 6.51
CA TYR A 400 -24.70 3.74 6.54
C TYR A 400 -24.99 3.26 7.97
N MET A 401 -24.13 3.60 8.93
CA MET A 401 -24.30 3.16 10.32
C MET A 401 -25.58 3.70 10.97
N SER A 402 -25.88 4.98 10.75
CA SER A 402 -27.02 5.69 11.36
C SER A 402 -28.34 5.54 10.59
N GLY A 403 -28.28 5.21 9.30
CA GLY A 403 -29.43 5.17 8.40
C GLY A 403 -29.92 6.54 7.88
N TYR A 404 -29.29 7.66 8.25
CA TYR A 404 -29.69 9.00 7.77
C TYR A 404 -29.45 9.19 6.27
N ALA A 405 -28.30 8.73 5.77
CA ALA A 405 -27.93 8.74 4.36
C ALA A 405 -27.22 7.42 4.04
N PRO A 406 -27.95 6.30 3.93
CA PRO A 406 -27.41 4.94 3.90
C PRO A 406 -26.46 4.69 2.72
N ASN A 407 -26.66 5.42 1.63
CA ASN A 407 -25.84 5.36 0.42
C ASN A 407 -24.63 6.30 0.47
N ALA A 408 -24.42 7.05 1.56
CA ALA A 408 -23.29 7.96 1.68
C ALA A 408 -21.96 7.19 1.63
N GLN A 409 -20.96 7.81 1.02
CA GLN A 409 -19.61 7.26 0.95
C GLN A 409 -18.72 7.84 2.05
N SER A 410 -17.93 6.97 2.69
CA SER A 410 -16.91 7.35 3.67
C SER A 410 -15.95 8.39 3.09
N ARG A 411 -15.58 9.39 3.91
CA ARG A 411 -14.57 10.38 3.54
C ARG A 411 -13.12 9.86 3.64
N GLY A 412 -12.92 8.63 4.14
CA GLY A 412 -11.63 7.95 4.19
C GLY A 412 -10.73 8.45 5.32
N ILE A 413 -9.47 8.74 4.98
CA ILE A 413 -8.45 9.28 5.87
C ILE A 413 -8.36 10.80 5.72
N ALA A 414 -8.08 11.48 6.83
CA ALA A 414 -7.96 12.93 6.93
C ALA A 414 -6.53 13.35 7.28
N THR A 415 -6.09 14.51 6.80
CA THR A 415 -4.76 15.05 7.08
C THR A 415 -4.79 16.45 7.67
N LEU A 416 -5.97 17.05 7.82
CA LEU A 416 -6.11 18.23 8.68
C LEU A 416 -5.85 17.88 10.15
N PRO A 417 -5.30 18.81 10.96
CA PRO A 417 -5.23 18.63 12.40
C PRO A 417 -6.64 18.48 13.02
N GLY A 418 -6.78 17.58 14.01
CA GLY A 418 -8.05 17.31 14.70
C GLY A 418 -8.28 15.83 15.04
N GLY A 419 -7.56 14.93 14.36
CA GLY A 419 -7.55 13.50 14.63
C GLY A 419 -6.41 13.06 15.54
N ILE A 420 -6.72 12.50 16.71
CA ILE A 420 -5.75 12.08 17.74
C ILE A 420 -6.02 10.64 18.21
N PRO A 421 -4.98 9.80 18.38
CA PRO A 421 -5.13 8.45 18.94
C PRO A 421 -5.66 8.48 20.38
N ILE A 422 -6.61 7.60 20.70
CA ILE A 422 -7.04 7.34 22.07
C ILE A 422 -6.16 6.21 22.63
N VAL A 423 -5.38 6.54 23.65
CA VAL A 423 -4.49 5.59 24.34
C VAL A 423 -5.08 5.24 25.70
N LYS A 424 -5.22 3.93 25.95
CA LYS A 424 -5.74 3.34 27.18
C LYS A 424 -4.79 2.23 27.63
N ASN A 425 -4.30 2.30 28.85
CA ASN A 425 -3.31 1.36 29.40
C ASN A 425 -2.08 1.20 28.47
N ASN A 426 -1.57 2.32 27.94
CA ASN A 426 -0.46 2.37 26.98
C ASN A 426 -0.70 1.64 25.64
N ILE A 427 -1.96 1.38 25.29
CA ILE A 427 -2.35 0.77 24.01
C ILE A 427 -3.26 1.73 23.26
N ILE A 428 -3.05 1.85 21.94
CA ILE A 428 -3.98 2.57 21.07
C ILE A 428 -5.24 1.71 20.91
N VAL A 429 -6.37 2.23 21.38
CA VAL A 429 -7.66 1.52 21.38
C VAL A 429 -8.69 2.12 20.43
N GLY A 430 -8.36 3.24 19.81
CA GLY A 430 -9.24 3.99 18.93
C GLY A 430 -8.69 5.37 18.61
N GLY A 431 -9.55 6.23 18.06
CA GLY A 431 -9.22 7.62 17.76
C GLY A 431 -10.38 8.55 18.02
N ILE A 432 -10.06 9.80 18.34
CA ILE A 432 -11.00 10.91 18.40
C ILE A 432 -10.73 11.85 17.22
N GLY A 433 -11.79 12.40 16.64
CA GLY A 433 -11.73 13.42 15.61
C GLY A 433 -12.65 14.57 15.97
N VAL A 434 -12.16 15.80 15.89
CA VAL A 434 -12.95 17.02 16.03
C VAL A 434 -12.89 17.74 14.69
N PHE A 435 -14.03 18.24 14.21
CA PHE A 435 -14.13 18.92 12.92
C PHE A 435 -15.08 20.12 13.05
N TYR A 436 -14.71 21.27 12.50
CA TYR A 436 -15.58 22.44 12.42
C TYR A 436 -16.14 22.58 10.99
N PRO A 437 -17.36 22.09 10.74
CA PRO A 437 -17.89 21.96 9.38
C PRO A 437 -18.28 23.28 8.70
N GLY A 438 -18.39 24.38 9.44
CA GLY A 438 -18.90 25.64 8.92
C GLY A 438 -20.31 25.49 8.30
N ALA A 439 -20.58 26.24 7.24
CA ALA A 439 -21.90 26.20 6.60
C ALA A 439 -22.03 25.02 5.62
N THR A 440 -20.93 24.59 5.01
CA THR A 440 -20.93 23.65 3.87
C THR A 440 -20.47 22.23 4.21
N GLY A 441 -19.78 22.03 5.33
CA GLY A 441 -19.13 20.76 5.68
C GLY A 441 -17.79 20.52 4.98
N PHE A 442 -17.36 21.43 4.10
CA PHE A 442 -16.06 21.34 3.42
C PHE A 442 -14.91 21.66 4.37
N ALA A 443 -13.78 21.01 4.16
CA ALA A 443 -12.62 21.14 5.04
C ALA A 443 -11.96 22.54 4.95
N THR A 444 -12.21 23.27 3.86
CA THR A 444 -11.77 24.67 3.68
C THR A 444 -12.44 25.64 4.66
N GLU A 445 -13.60 25.30 5.23
CA GLU A 445 -14.29 26.09 6.26
C GLU A 445 -13.49 26.16 7.56
N GLU A 446 -12.63 25.17 7.84
CA GLU A 446 -11.76 25.21 9.02
C GLU A 446 -10.64 26.25 8.90
N ASN A 447 -10.43 26.82 7.71
CA ASN A 447 -9.46 27.88 7.46
C ASN A 447 -8.06 27.55 8.01
N SER A 448 -7.57 26.33 7.72
CA SER A 448 -6.27 25.88 8.21
C SER A 448 -5.13 26.70 7.64
N ILE A 449 -4.21 27.16 8.48
CA ILE A 449 -2.97 27.85 8.07
C ILE A 449 -2.06 26.97 7.21
N LEU A 450 -2.28 25.66 7.21
CA LEU A 450 -1.56 24.73 6.36
C LEU A 450 -2.01 24.85 4.90
N SER A 451 -3.21 25.35 4.63
CA SER A 451 -3.80 25.36 3.29
C SER A 451 -3.33 26.55 2.46
N SER A 452 -3.19 26.36 1.15
CA SER A 452 -2.98 27.48 0.21
C SER A 452 -4.17 28.45 0.14
N THR A 453 -5.35 28.02 0.61
CA THR A 453 -6.60 28.82 0.67
C THR A 453 -6.77 29.57 1.99
N TYR A 454 -5.75 29.60 2.85
CA TYR A 454 -5.82 30.24 4.18
C TYR A 454 -6.14 31.74 4.11
N ASP A 455 -7.13 32.16 4.89
CA ASP A 455 -7.50 33.55 5.11
C ASP A 455 -7.06 33.98 6.53
N PRO A 456 -6.02 34.83 6.66
CA PRO A 456 -5.49 35.25 7.97
C PRO A 456 -6.47 36.14 8.77
N THR A 457 -7.59 36.55 8.19
CA THR A 457 -8.63 37.34 8.89
C THR A 457 -9.62 36.47 9.66
N LYS A 458 -9.63 35.15 9.42
CA LYS A 458 -10.48 34.18 10.10
C LYS A 458 -9.66 33.33 11.07
N LEU A 459 -10.33 32.78 12.09
CA LEU A 459 -9.70 31.83 13.02
C LEU A 459 -9.30 30.55 12.27
N ASP A 460 -8.17 29.96 12.65
CA ASP A 460 -7.81 28.60 12.24
C ASP A 460 -8.53 27.61 13.16
N ARG A 461 -9.61 27.02 12.66
CA ARG A 461 -10.43 26.06 13.41
C ARG A 461 -9.79 24.68 13.45
N SER A 462 -8.84 24.37 12.58
CA SER A 462 -8.09 23.10 12.64
C SER A 462 -7.15 23.06 13.86
N MET A 463 -6.61 24.20 14.29
CA MET A 463 -5.88 24.29 15.57
C MET A 463 -6.79 24.08 16.78
N GLU A 464 -8.01 24.61 16.72
CA GLU A 464 -9.00 24.39 17.78
C GLU A 464 -9.42 22.92 17.86
N ALA A 465 -9.67 22.29 16.71
CA ALA A 465 -10.03 20.89 16.62
C ALA A 465 -8.96 19.99 17.24
N GLU A 466 -7.69 20.26 16.90
CA GLU A 466 -6.56 19.54 17.49
C GLU A 466 -6.46 19.74 19.01
N TYR A 467 -6.69 20.96 19.50
CA TYR A 467 -6.69 21.24 20.93
C TYR A 467 -7.80 20.46 21.66
N CYS A 468 -9.04 20.52 21.16
CA CYS A 468 -10.19 19.82 21.72
C CYS A 468 -9.92 18.31 21.83
N ALA A 469 -9.44 17.69 20.75
CA ALA A 469 -9.06 16.28 20.73
C ALA A 469 -7.91 15.97 21.71
N PHE A 470 -6.93 16.86 21.82
CA PHE A 470 -5.73 16.65 22.63
C PHE A 470 -6.06 16.64 24.13
N VAL A 471 -6.84 17.63 24.61
CA VAL A 471 -7.22 17.70 26.01
C VAL A 471 -8.28 16.66 26.38
N ALA A 472 -9.17 16.30 25.44
CA ALA A 472 -10.18 15.28 25.66
C ALA A 472 -9.57 13.92 26.00
N THR A 473 -8.52 13.52 25.25
CA THR A 473 -7.81 12.25 25.44
C THR A 473 -6.84 12.24 26.63
N GLY A 474 -6.68 13.37 27.31
CA GLY A 474 -5.86 13.51 28.52
C GLY A 474 -4.43 13.99 28.28
N GLY A 475 -4.05 14.26 27.02
CA GLY A 475 -2.72 14.76 26.67
C GLY A 475 -1.56 13.89 27.22
N PHE A 476 -0.51 14.53 27.75
CA PHE A 476 0.68 13.85 28.27
C PHE A 476 0.62 13.59 29.80
N PRO A 477 1.02 12.40 30.32
CA PRO A 477 0.85 11.96 31.71
C PRO A 477 1.73 12.60 32.80
N SER A 478 2.83 13.30 32.50
CA SER A 478 3.74 13.77 33.58
C SER A 478 4.25 15.20 33.40
N GLY A 479 4.15 15.99 34.49
CA GLY A 479 4.78 17.31 34.63
C GLY A 479 4.26 18.45 33.74
N LYS A 480 3.29 18.19 32.85
CA LYS A 480 2.75 19.18 31.91
C LYS A 480 1.22 19.03 31.74
N ALA A 481 0.51 19.52 32.76
CA ALA A 481 -0.91 19.93 32.82
C ALA A 481 -2.07 18.94 32.47
N ALA A 482 -2.01 18.05 31.48
CA ALA A 482 -3.24 17.56 30.85
C ALA A 482 -3.97 16.36 31.52
N GLN A 483 -3.27 15.41 32.15
CA GLN A 483 -3.90 14.12 32.52
C GLN A 483 -4.86 14.19 33.73
N ASN A 484 -4.67 15.15 34.65
CA ASN A 484 -5.48 15.27 35.87
C ASN A 484 -6.36 16.53 35.90
N GLN A 485 -6.44 17.27 34.79
CA GLN A 485 -7.29 18.46 34.70
C GLN A 485 -8.70 18.08 34.24
N LEU A 486 -9.68 18.59 34.98
CA LEU A 486 -11.06 18.63 34.52
C LEU A 486 -11.10 19.53 33.29
N VAL A 487 -11.83 19.11 32.27
CA VAL A 487 -12.09 19.92 31.08
C VAL A 487 -13.57 20.28 31.11
N GLY A 488 -13.88 21.55 31.34
CA GLY A 488 -15.26 22.02 31.59
C GLY A 488 -15.95 21.25 32.72
N GLY A 489 -15.19 20.91 33.77
CA GLY A 489 -15.67 20.16 34.93
C GLY A 489 -15.75 18.64 34.75
N ILE A 490 -15.39 18.09 33.58
CA ILE A 490 -15.50 16.66 33.26
C ILE A 490 -14.13 15.99 33.43
N ALA A 491 -14.05 14.93 34.24
CA ALA A 491 -12.83 14.15 34.45
C ALA A 491 -12.59 13.14 33.31
N LEU A 492 -11.36 12.66 33.14
CA LEU A 492 -11.06 11.52 32.26
C LEU A 492 -11.86 10.27 32.68
N PRO A 493 -12.07 9.30 31.76
CA PRO A 493 -12.69 8.03 32.13
C PRO A 493 -11.91 7.33 33.24
N THR A 494 -12.63 6.73 34.19
CA THR A 494 -12.03 6.09 35.37
C THR A 494 -11.59 4.64 35.12
N SER A 495 -11.99 4.05 33.99
CA SER A 495 -11.70 2.65 33.65
C SER A 495 -10.29 2.49 33.07
N GLY A 496 -9.26 2.48 33.90
CA GLY A 496 -7.87 2.36 33.45
C GLY A 496 -7.20 3.71 33.13
N SER A 497 -5.96 3.66 32.67
CA SER A 497 -5.14 4.87 32.48
C SER A 497 -5.29 5.41 31.06
N PHE A 498 -5.86 6.61 30.92
CA PHE A 498 -6.00 7.32 29.66
C PHE A 498 -4.90 8.39 29.49
N GLY A 499 -4.51 8.63 28.24
CA GLY A 499 -3.49 9.62 27.87
C GLY A 499 -2.35 9.01 27.07
N LEU A 500 -1.63 9.86 26.35
CA LEU A 500 -0.45 9.46 25.56
C LEU A 500 0.65 8.93 26.49
N ASN A 501 1.66 8.22 25.99
CA ASN A 501 2.76 7.78 26.85
C ASN A 501 3.61 9.00 27.32
N ALA A 502 3.96 9.05 28.61
CA ALA A 502 4.82 10.07 29.21
C ALA A 502 6.23 10.13 28.62
N ASP A 503 6.71 8.99 28.10
CA ASP A 503 8.04 8.86 27.51
C ASP A 503 8.08 9.37 26.07
N LEU A 504 6.94 9.73 25.48
CA LEU A 504 6.89 10.33 24.15
C LEU A 504 7.40 11.77 24.19
N PRO A 505 8.18 12.20 23.19
CA PRO A 505 8.57 13.58 23.09
C PRO A 505 7.33 14.47 22.91
N ILE A 506 7.32 15.61 23.59
CA ILE A 506 6.10 16.42 23.75
C ILE A 506 5.71 17.23 22.52
N THR A 507 6.63 17.48 21.58
CA THR A 507 6.42 18.41 20.46
C THR A 507 6.61 17.76 19.09
N ARG A 508 7.55 16.83 18.98
CA ARG A 508 7.91 16.19 17.71
C ARG A 508 8.31 14.73 17.92
N ILE A 509 8.02 13.88 16.95
CA ILE A 509 8.60 12.53 16.86
C ILE A 509 9.66 12.56 15.76
N ASP A 510 10.81 11.98 16.05
CA ASP A 510 11.86 11.77 15.06
C ASP A 510 11.78 10.33 14.55
N LEU A 511 11.38 10.17 13.29
CA LEU A 511 11.18 8.88 12.62
C LEU A 511 12.15 8.81 11.43
N VAL A 512 13.18 7.97 11.58
CA VAL A 512 14.18 7.64 10.54
C VAL A 512 14.56 8.83 9.64
N GLY A 513 15.16 9.85 10.27
CA GLY A 513 15.71 11.02 9.59
C GLY A 513 14.72 12.15 9.30
N ILE A 514 13.44 11.98 9.63
CA ILE A 514 12.42 13.02 9.51
C ILE A 514 11.94 13.43 10.90
N THR A 515 11.85 14.74 11.13
CA THR A 515 11.25 15.34 12.32
C THR A 515 9.81 15.71 12.02
N LEU A 516 8.87 15.11 12.75
CA LEU A 516 7.43 15.30 12.54
C LEU A 516 6.79 16.00 13.74
N PRO A 517 6.05 17.10 13.55
CA PRO A 517 5.26 17.70 14.62
C PRO A 517 4.11 16.76 14.99
N ILE A 518 3.93 16.52 16.29
CA ILE A 518 2.82 15.68 16.78
C ILE A 518 1.57 16.52 16.99
N PHE A 519 1.76 17.69 17.62
CA PHE A 519 0.72 18.63 18.03
C PHE A 519 1.16 20.06 17.80
N GLY A 520 0.25 20.89 17.31
CA GLY A 520 0.49 22.29 17.02
C GLY A 520 1.44 22.53 15.85
N LEU A 521 1.84 23.79 15.68
CA LEU A 521 2.70 24.20 14.58
C LEU A 521 4.12 23.61 14.70
N PRO A 522 4.85 23.44 13.58
CA PRO A 522 6.23 22.99 13.59
C PRO A 522 7.14 23.79 14.52
N GLY A 523 8.08 23.09 15.15
CA GLY A 523 9.10 23.69 16.00
C GLY A 523 9.07 23.15 17.43
N GLN A 524 9.93 23.70 18.28
CA GLN A 524 10.11 23.18 19.65
C GLN A 524 8.96 23.53 20.60
N ASN A 525 8.05 24.43 20.21
CA ASN A 525 6.98 24.97 21.05
C ASN A 525 5.56 24.64 20.57
N GLY A 526 5.39 23.80 19.54
CA GLY A 526 4.09 23.54 18.90
C GLY A 526 2.98 23.18 19.89
N THR A 527 3.21 22.22 20.77
CA THR A 527 2.26 21.80 21.81
C THR A 527 1.96 22.90 22.82
N THR A 528 2.95 23.71 23.19
CA THR A 528 2.74 24.85 24.09
C THR A 528 1.88 25.92 23.42
N GLN A 529 2.12 26.20 22.14
CA GLN A 529 1.30 27.13 21.36
C GLN A 529 -0.14 26.62 21.20
N LEU A 530 -0.32 25.31 20.97
CA LEU A 530 -1.63 24.68 20.92
C LEU A 530 -2.40 24.86 22.24
N LEU A 531 -1.74 24.59 23.37
CA LEU A 531 -2.33 24.76 24.69
C LEU A 531 -2.70 26.23 24.98
N GLN A 532 -1.79 27.16 24.67
CA GLN A 532 -2.03 28.60 24.84
C GLN A 532 -3.20 29.09 23.98
N PHE A 533 -3.26 28.61 22.72
CA PHE A 533 -4.34 28.91 21.80
C PHE A 533 -5.69 28.43 22.37
N GLY A 534 -5.79 27.16 22.75
CA GLY A 534 -7.04 26.61 23.29
C GLY A 534 -7.46 27.24 24.62
N GLN A 535 -6.52 27.51 25.52
CA GLN A 535 -6.80 28.20 26.79
C GLN A 535 -7.34 29.61 26.59
N ALA A 536 -6.89 30.31 25.54
CA ALA A 536 -7.37 31.66 25.21
C ALA A 536 -8.84 31.67 24.75
N LEU A 537 -9.33 30.57 24.19
CA LEU A 537 -10.75 30.41 23.83
C LEU A 537 -11.63 30.21 25.07
N GLY A 538 -11.04 29.72 26.16
CA GLY A 538 -11.72 29.40 27.42
C GLY A 538 -12.52 28.11 27.34
N GLU A 539 -12.77 27.49 28.50
CA GLU A 539 -13.53 26.23 28.59
C GLU A 539 -15.04 26.45 28.44
N GLY A 540 -15.70 25.47 27.82
CA GLY A 540 -17.15 25.41 27.68
C GLY A 540 -17.80 24.41 28.65
N THR A 541 -19.03 24.01 28.33
CA THR A 541 -19.77 22.98 29.05
C THR A 541 -20.44 22.04 28.04
N ALA A 542 -20.50 20.74 28.33
CA ALA A 542 -21.15 19.77 27.45
C ALA A 542 -22.70 19.89 27.37
N THR A 543 -23.27 20.99 27.87
CA THR A 543 -24.73 21.18 28.03
C THR A 543 -25.43 21.62 26.75
N ASN A 544 -24.71 22.31 25.84
CA ASN A 544 -25.26 22.73 24.54
C ASN A 544 -24.79 21.79 23.41
N SER A 545 -24.64 20.51 23.71
CA SER A 545 -24.32 19.48 22.73
C SER A 545 -25.25 18.30 22.92
N TYR A 546 -25.44 17.51 21.87
CA TYR A 546 -26.19 16.26 21.97
C TYR A 546 -25.40 15.11 21.36
N LEU A 547 -25.55 13.92 21.93
CA LEU A 547 -25.07 12.70 21.30
C LEU A 547 -25.97 12.40 20.10
N ALA A 548 -25.37 12.36 18.91
CA ALA A 548 -26.08 12.00 17.70
C ALA A 548 -26.39 10.49 17.72
N ASN A 549 -27.58 10.11 17.26
CA ASN A 549 -27.98 8.71 17.27
C ASN A 549 -27.17 7.92 16.26
N LEU A 550 -26.60 6.78 16.68
CA LEU A 550 -25.90 5.87 15.78
C LEU A 550 -26.84 4.90 15.06
N LEU A 551 -28.13 4.97 15.35
CA LEU A 551 -29.21 4.21 14.70
C LEU A 551 -30.38 5.17 14.44
N PRO A 552 -31.30 4.84 13.51
CA PRO A 552 -32.42 5.72 13.21
C PRO A 552 -33.26 6.06 14.44
N ARG A 553 -33.80 7.29 14.50
CA ARG A 553 -34.75 7.71 15.54
C ARG A 553 -36.07 6.96 15.34
N ASN A 554 -36.55 6.24 16.37
CA ASN A 554 -37.92 5.70 16.36
C ASN A 554 -38.93 6.86 16.49
N GLY A 555 -39.50 7.29 15.37
CA GLY A 555 -40.57 8.29 15.26
C GLY A 555 -41.59 7.91 14.17
N PRO A 556 -42.75 8.57 14.10
CA PRO A 556 -43.86 8.19 13.21
C PRO A 556 -43.53 8.28 11.70
N ASP A 557 -42.48 9.02 11.33
CA ASP A 557 -41.96 9.09 9.97
C ASP A 557 -40.92 7.97 9.75
N ASN A 558 -41.44 6.78 9.45
CA ASN A 558 -40.69 5.56 9.19
C ASN A 558 -39.65 5.75 8.07
N TYR A 559 -38.37 5.88 8.42
CA TYR A 559 -37.30 5.46 7.52
C TYR A 559 -36.93 4.00 7.83
N VAL A 560 -36.98 3.21 6.76
CA VAL A 560 -37.04 1.76 6.68
C VAL A 560 -35.81 1.11 7.33
N GLN A 561 -36.02 0.10 8.18
CA GLN A 561 -35.02 -0.97 8.34
C GLN A 561 -34.77 -1.52 6.94
N TYR A 562 -33.59 -1.27 6.36
CA TYR A 562 -33.21 -1.93 5.12
C TYR A 562 -33.44 -3.43 5.28
N THR A 563 -34.43 -3.97 4.57
CA THR A 563 -34.83 -5.38 4.58
C THR A 563 -33.80 -6.29 3.91
N GLY A 564 -32.58 -5.79 3.69
CA GLY A 564 -31.41 -6.51 3.20
C GLY A 564 -30.19 -6.39 4.12
N ALA A 565 -30.37 -6.04 5.40
CA ALA A 565 -29.28 -6.07 6.37
C ALA A 565 -28.57 -7.44 6.30
N PRO A 566 -27.24 -7.48 6.03
CA PRO A 566 -26.53 -8.74 5.85
C PRO A 566 -26.66 -9.63 7.10
N PRO A 567 -26.66 -10.97 6.95
CA PRO A 567 -26.90 -11.92 8.03
C PRO A 567 -25.90 -11.87 9.20
N ASN A 568 -24.86 -11.01 9.13
CA ASN A 568 -23.77 -10.92 10.10
C ASN A 568 -23.65 -9.57 10.82
N LEU A 569 -24.65 -8.68 10.69
CA LEU A 569 -24.79 -7.61 11.67
C LEU A 569 -25.12 -8.25 13.03
N ILE A 570 -24.09 -8.54 13.82
CA ILE A 570 -24.27 -8.81 15.25
C ILE A 570 -25.04 -7.60 15.78
N ALA A 571 -26.23 -7.84 16.33
CA ALA A 571 -27.13 -6.79 16.80
C ALA A 571 -26.33 -5.72 17.57
N VAL A 572 -26.08 -4.58 16.90
CA VAL A 572 -25.27 -3.50 17.45
C VAL A 572 -26.15 -2.72 18.42
N GLY A 573 -26.37 -3.30 19.61
CA GLY A 573 -27.22 -2.74 20.65
C GLY A 573 -28.69 -2.58 20.25
N THR A 574 -29.51 -2.11 21.20
CA THR A 574 -30.91 -1.75 20.94
C THR A 574 -30.98 -0.48 20.10
N ALA A 575 -32.10 -0.25 19.40
CA ALA A 575 -32.42 0.91 18.55
C ALA A 575 -32.42 2.30 19.26
N THR A 576 -31.79 2.39 20.42
CA THR A 576 -31.68 3.57 21.28
C THR A 576 -30.23 3.87 21.69
N SER A 577 -29.25 3.11 21.18
CA SER A 577 -27.84 3.27 21.55
C SER A 577 -27.25 4.55 20.96
N GLN A 578 -26.83 5.49 21.83
CA GLN A 578 -26.13 6.73 21.46
C GLN A 578 -24.60 6.58 21.43
N ALA A 579 -24.08 5.47 21.96
CA ALA A 579 -22.68 5.11 21.92
C ALA A 579 -22.48 3.59 22.03
N PHE A 580 -21.34 3.08 21.58
CA PHE A 580 -20.96 1.66 21.61
C PHE A 580 -19.61 1.44 22.31
N ALA A 581 -19.41 0.25 22.86
CA ALA A 581 -18.09 -0.22 23.24
C ALA A 581 -17.28 -0.59 21.99
N GLY A 582 -15.96 -0.37 22.04
CA GLY A 582 -15.03 -0.70 20.96
C GLY A 582 -14.79 -2.20 20.80
N LEU A 583 -14.46 -2.62 19.59
CA LEU A 583 -13.99 -3.98 19.31
C LEU A 583 -12.46 -4.02 19.28
N PHE A 584 -11.92 -5.20 19.58
CA PHE A 584 -10.50 -5.47 19.38
C PHE A 584 -10.21 -5.55 17.87
N ALA A 585 -9.04 -5.02 17.45
CA ALA A 585 -8.57 -5.16 16.08
C ALA A 585 -7.83 -6.50 15.92
N PRO A 586 -8.34 -7.45 15.12
CA PRO A 586 -7.74 -8.77 15.00
C PRO A 586 -6.33 -8.70 14.39
N GLU A 587 -5.53 -9.72 14.69
CA GLU A 587 -4.13 -9.87 14.30
C GLU A 587 -3.88 -11.34 13.91
N GLY A 588 -2.74 -11.62 13.27
CA GLY A 588 -2.45 -12.94 12.71
C GLY A 588 -3.09 -13.11 11.33
N TYR A 589 -3.50 -14.34 11.01
CA TYR A 589 -4.27 -14.62 9.80
C TYR A 589 -5.67 -14.02 9.93
N LEU A 590 -6.00 -13.12 9.01
CA LEU A 590 -7.34 -12.56 8.85
C LEU A 590 -8.10 -13.26 7.73
N VAL A 591 -7.34 -13.75 6.74
CA VAL A 591 -7.77 -14.72 5.74
C VAL A 591 -6.74 -15.84 5.72
N THR A 592 -7.20 -17.06 5.99
CA THR A 592 -6.37 -18.27 5.97
C THR A 592 -5.91 -18.54 4.53
N PRO A 593 -4.64 -18.88 4.31
CA PRO A 593 -4.14 -19.24 2.98
C PRO A 593 -4.99 -20.34 2.35
N HIS A 594 -5.44 -20.13 1.11
CA HIS A 594 -6.20 -21.10 0.33
C HIS A 594 -5.80 -21.07 -1.15
N ASP A 595 -6.23 -22.09 -1.89
CA ASP A 595 -5.95 -22.23 -3.31
C ASP A 595 -6.71 -21.18 -4.12
N GLY A 596 -6.02 -20.57 -5.09
CA GLY A 596 -6.61 -19.80 -6.17
C GLY A 596 -6.35 -20.47 -7.52
N VAL A 597 -6.68 -19.76 -8.61
CA VAL A 597 -6.43 -20.27 -9.98
C VAL A 597 -4.93 -20.39 -10.24
N ASN A 598 -4.43 -21.63 -10.39
CA ASN A 598 -3.02 -21.95 -10.63
C ASN A 598 -2.05 -21.44 -9.55
N PHE A 599 -2.53 -21.24 -8.32
CA PHE A 599 -1.71 -20.77 -7.21
C PHE A 599 -2.20 -21.39 -5.90
N THR A 600 -1.34 -22.14 -5.22
CA THR A 600 -1.74 -23.00 -4.10
C THR A 600 -1.68 -22.28 -2.75
N ALA A 601 -2.45 -22.74 -1.78
CA ALA A 601 -2.43 -22.28 -0.40
C ALA A 601 -1.03 -22.31 0.22
N ALA A 602 -0.23 -23.33 -0.13
CA ALA A 602 1.15 -23.46 0.34
C ALA A 602 2.07 -22.36 -0.20
N GLN A 603 1.88 -21.96 -1.47
CA GLN A 603 2.64 -20.85 -2.07
C GLN A 603 2.21 -19.51 -1.47
N VAL A 604 0.90 -19.30 -1.28
CA VAL A 604 0.36 -18.13 -0.57
C VAL A 604 0.97 -18.01 0.83
N ASN A 605 0.94 -19.11 1.60
CA ASN A 605 1.55 -19.17 2.93
C ASN A 605 3.06 -18.87 2.86
N THR A 606 3.78 -19.43 1.89
CA THR A 606 5.22 -19.19 1.71
C THR A 606 5.52 -17.70 1.55
N ILE A 607 4.81 -16.99 0.67
CA ILE A 607 4.98 -15.55 0.45
C ILE A 607 4.71 -14.77 1.75
N ILE A 608 3.63 -15.11 2.45
CA ILE A 608 3.27 -14.45 3.71
C ILE A 608 4.37 -14.66 4.75
N MET A 609 4.84 -15.90 4.95
CA MET A 609 5.85 -16.21 5.95
C MET A 609 7.22 -15.62 5.61
N GLN A 610 7.60 -15.59 4.34
CA GLN A 610 8.80 -14.88 3.87
C GLN A 610 8.72 -13.38 4.19
N SER A 611 7.54 -12.78 3.98
CA SER A 611 7.29 -11.37 4.31
C SER A 611 7.42 -11.11 5.81
N VAL A 612 6.82 -11.96 6.64
CA VAL A 612 6.93 -11.84 8.11
C VAL A 612 8.39 -11.97 8.57
N ASN A 613 9.14 -12.93 8.04
CA ASN A 613 10.57 -13.06 8.34
C ASN A 613 11.37 -11.83 7.96
N GLN A 614 11.13 -11.29 6.76
CA GLN A 614 11.79 -10.08 6.31
C GLN A 614 11.44 -8.89 7.21
N ALA A 615 10.18 -8.74 7.62
CA ALA A 615 9.74 -7.70 8.53
C ALA A 615 10.44 -7.80 9.91
N LEU A 616 10.62 -9.02 10.43
CA LEU A 616 11.34 -9.30 11.68
C LEU A 616 12.85 -9.03 11.62
N GLN A 617 13.40 -8.73 10.45
CA GLN A 617 14.78 -8.27 10.29
C GLN A 617 14.85 -6.79 9.92
N THR A 618 13.78 -6.26 9.32
CA THR A 618 13.72 -4.91 8.78
C THR A 618 13.54 -3.89 9.90
N ARG A 619 14.38 -2.85 9.91
CA ARG A 619 14.28 -1.73 10.85
C ARG A 619 13.03 -0.90 10.54
N SER A 620 12.21 -0.68 11.55
CA SER A 620 11.04 0.18 11.47
C SER A 620 11.43 1.65 11.23
N ALA A 621 10.64 2.34 10.40
CA ALA A 621 10.64 3.78 10.28
C ALA A 621 9.74 4.46 11.32
N ILE A 622 8.61 3.85 11.66
CA ILE A 622 7.55 4.52 12.43
C ILE A 622 7.44 4.10 13.91
N ARG A 623 8.43 3.39 14.45
CA ARG A 623 8.42 2.88 15.83
C ARG A 623 9.56 3.45 16.66
N LEU A 624 9.26 3.63 17.94
CA LEU A 624 10.24 4.03 18.95
C LEU A 624 10.47 2.93 20.00
N PRO A 625 11.69 2.84 20.58
CA PRO A 625 12.92 3.50 20.12
C PRO A 625 13.36 3.02 18.72
N LEU A 626 14.21 3.77 18.00
CA LEU A 626 14.54 3.57 16.56
C LEU A 626 15.10 2.19 16.13
N ASN A 627 15.33 1.27 17.08
CA ASN A 627 15.83 -0.09 16.83
C ASN A 627 14.73 -1.15 16.91
N GLN A 628 13.47 -0.79 16.67
CA GLN A 628 12.38 -1.75 16.57
C GLN A 628 12.30 -2.37 15.16
N ASN A 629 11.76 -3.59 15.09
CA ASN A 629 11.42 -4.25 13.84
C ASN A 629 10.14 -3.68 13.22
N ALA A 630 10.08 -3.69 11.90
CA ALA A 630 8.88 -3.34 11.15
C ALA A 630 7.74 -4.34 11.44
N LYS A 631 6.50 -3.85 11.37
CA LYS A 631 5.30 -4.67 11.51
C LYS A 631 4.38 -4.38 10.34
N MET A 632 3.98 -5.42 9.64
CA MET A 632 3.30 -5.32 8.35
C MET A 632 1.94 -6.02 8.35
N THR A 633 1.07 -5.53 7.49
CA THR A 633 -0.05 -6.24 6.89
C THR A 633 0.37 -6.71 5.50
N ILE A 634 0.01 -7.94 5.18
CA ILE A 634 0.45 -8.69 4.01
C ILE A 634 -0.77 -9.25 3.32
N ALA A 635 -0.97 -8.94 2.04
CA ALA A 635 -2.09 -9.42 1.25
C ALA A 635 -1.60 -10.07 -0.05
N VAL A 636 -2.17 -11.24 -0.37
CA VAL A 636 -1.90 -11.97 -1.61
C VAL A 636 -3.25 -12.23 -2.28
N THR A 637 -3.36 -11.92 -3.57
CA THR A 637 -4.61 -12.09 -4.33
C THR A 637 -4.42 -12.96 -5.55
N ASP A 638 -5.47 -13.63 -6.02
CA ASP A 638 -5.43 -14.41 -7.24
C ASP A 638 -5.56 -13.54 -8.52
N VAL A 639 -5.82 -14.19 -9.65
CA VAL A 639 -6.06 -13.52 -10.93
C VAL A 639 -7.42 -12.83 -11.05
N THR A 640 -8.37 -13.07 -10.16
CA THR A 640 -9.67 -12.37 -10.13
C THR A 640 -9.69 -11.22 -9.11
N GLY A 641 -8.63 -11.09 -8.31
CA GLY A 641 -8.56 -10.14 -7.19
C GLY A 641 -9.19 -10.68 -5.90
N GLU A 642 -9.53 -11.96 -5.85
CA GLU A 642 -9.88 -12.68 -4.62
C GLU A 642 -8.66 -12.68 -3.69
N VAL A 643 -8.89 -12.43 -2.39
CA VAL A 643 -7.83 -12.42 -1.39
C VAL A 643 -7.55 -13.85 -0.94
N LEU A 644 -6.45 -14.43 -1.39
CA LEU A 644 -6.05 -15.81 -1.06
C LEU A 644 -5.41 -15.92 0.32
N GLY A 645 -4.87 -14.82 0.84
CA GLY A 645 -4.32 -14.76 2.19
C GLY A 645 -4.12 -13.31 2.62
N LEU A 646 -4.43 -13.05 3.90
CA LEU A 646 -4.28 -11.75 4.53
C LEU A 646 -3.77 -11.95 5.94
N PHE A 647 -2.59 -11.40 6.23
CA PHE A 647 -1.95 -11.53 7.54
C PHE A 647 -1.61 -10.15 8.09
N ARG A 648 -1.87 -9.92 9.37
CA ARG A 648 -1.54 -8.69 10.07
C ARG A 648 -0.66 -9.01 11.28
N MET A 649 0.58 -8.54 11.27
CA MET A 649 1.47 -8.71 12.40
C MET A 649 0.91 -8.02 13.66
N PRO A 650 1.13 -8.57 14.86
CA PRO A 650 0.78 -7.92 16.11
C PRO A 650 1.29 -6.49 16.21
N ASP A 651 0.41 -5.60 16.68
CA ASP A 651 0.61 -4.15 16.78
C ASP A 651 0.86 -3.45 15.43
N GLY A 652 0.63 -4.12 14.30
CA GLY A 652 0.65 -3.49 12.97
C GLY A 652 -0.35 -2.32 12.88
N THR A 653 -0.24 -1.48 11.86
CA THR A 653 -1.20 -0.38 11.64
C THR A 653 -2.47 -0.88 10.94
N THR A 654 -3.67 -0.48 11.38
CA THR A 654 -4.94 -1.06 10.87
C THR A 654 -5.38 -0.46 9.54
N PHE A 655 -4.92 0.75 9.21
CA PHE A 655 -5.14 1.33 7.87
C PHE A 655 -4.49 0.50 6.77
N SER A 656 -3.46 -0.27 7.14
CA SER A 656 -2.73 -1.13 6.23
C SER A 656 -3.54 -2.32 5.70
N LEU A 657 -4.71 -2.61 6.29
CA LEU A 657 -5.64 -3.63 5.77
C LEU A 657 -6.12 -3.27 4.37
N ASP A 658 -6.73 -2.10 4.21
CA ASP A 658 -7.24 -1.63 2.92
C ASP A 658 -6.10 -1.42 1.93
N VAL A 659 -4.99 -0.88 2.43
CA VAL A 659 -3.83 -0.56 1.62
C VAL A 659 -3.14 -1.81 1.08
N ALA A 660 -2.89 -2.84 1.90
CA ALA A 660 -2.24 -4.05 1.42
C ALA A 660 -3.10 -4.78 0.36
N VAL A 661 -4.41 -4.89 0.59
CA VAL A 661 -5.35 -5.50 -0.35
C VAL A 661 -5.45 -4.67 -1.64
N GLY A 662 -5.58 -3.34 -1.53
CA GLY A 662 -5.61 -2.43 -2.67
C GLY A 662 -4.33 -2.50 -3.50
N LYS A 663 -3.17 -2.49 -2.84
CA LYS A 663 -1.86 -2.70 -3.47
C LYS A 663 -1.89 -3.99 -4.30
N ALA A 664 -2.15 -5.15 -3.69
CA ALA A 664 -2.18 -6.43 -4.39
C ALA A 664 -3.08 -6.43 -5.64
N ARG A 665 -4.31 -5.93 -5.51
CA ARG A 665 -5.28 -5.89 -6.63
C ARG A 665 -4.89 -4.93 -7.75
N ASN A 666 -4.15 -3.85 -7.45
CA ASN A 666 -3.67 -2.93 -8.47
C ASN A 666 -2.69 -3.61 -9.44
N LEU A 667 -1.78 -4.44 -8.94
CA LEU A 667 -0.80 -5.11 -9.81
C LEU A 667 -1.45 -6.18 -10.66
N ARG A 668 -2.51 -6.81 -10.16
CA ARG A 668 -3.24 -7.78 -10.95
C ARG A 668 -3.81 -7.14 -12.22
N TYR A 669 -4.47 -5.99 -12.09
CA TYR A 669 -5.00 -5.29 -13.26
C TYR A 669 -3.88 -4.76 -14.16
N TYR A 670 -2.96 -3.98 -13.60
CA TYR A 670 -2.06 -3.17 -14.42
C TYR A 670 -0.99 -3.99 -15.16
N ASN A 671 -0.55 -5.10 -14.55
CA ASN A 671 0.50 -5.94 -15.11
C ASN A 671 -0.03 -7.01 -16.08
N ASP A 672 -1.35 -7.13 -16.27
CA ASP A 672 -1.94 -8.04 -17.25
C ASP A 672 -2.27 -7.29 -18.54
N ALA A 673 -1.48 -7.56 -19.59
CA ALA A 673 -1.64 -6.95 -20.90
C ALA A 673 -3.02 -7.17 -21.51
N SER A 674 -3.72 -8.25 -21.16
CA SER A 674 -5.07 -8.55 -21.67
C SER A 674 -6.17 -7.75 -20.98
N GLN A 675 -5.90 -7.19 -19.79
CA GLN A 675 -6.87 -6.41 -19.03
C GLN A 675 -6.63 -4.91 -19.12
N LEU A 676 -5.37 -4.49 -19.24
CA LEU A 676 -4.99 -3.08 -19.26
C LEU A 676 -5.72 -2.33 -20.39
N GLN A 677 -6.52 -1.35 -20.01
CA GLN A 677 -7.26 -0.53 -20.96
C GLN A 677 -6.35 0.54 -21.57
N SER A 678 -6.58 0.88 -22.84
CA SER A 678 -5.75 1.84 -23.57
C SER A 678 -5.68 3.23 -22.91
N ILE A 679 -6.75 3.65 -22.23
CA ILE A 679 -6.82 4.92 -21.49
C ILE A 679 -5.96 4.93 -20.21
N ASP A 680 -5.69 3.76 -19.62
CA ASP A 680 -4.86 3.64 -18.42
C ASP A 680 -3.39 3.29 -18.77
N GLN A 681 -3.10 2.98 -20.04
CA GLN A 681 -1.76 2.64 -20.52
C GLN A 681 -0.86 3.88 -20.60
N VAL A 682 0.38 3.76 -20.13
CA VAL A 682 1.39 4.82 -20.31
C VAL A 682 1.91 4.83 -21.76
N PRO A 683 1.83 5.97 -22.47
CA PRO A 683 2.34 6.06 -23.83
C PRO A 683 3.82 5.67 -23.94
N GLY A 684 4.14 4.77 -24.87
CA GLY A 684 5.51 4.29 -25.10
C GLY A 684 5.98 3.19 -24.15
N VAL A 685 5.14 2.76 -23.20
CA VAL A 685 5.41 1.63 -22.31
C VAL A 685 4.58 0.42 -22.77
N PRO A 686 5.20 -0.75 -23.02
CA PRO A 686 4.48 -1.95 -23.42
C PRO A 686 3.42 -2.38 -22.39
N ALA A 687 2.24 -2.79 -22.84
CA ALA A 687 1.26 -3.43 -21.98
C ALA A 687 1.84 -4.73 -21.40
N GLY A 688 1.53 -5.03 -20.12
CA GLY A 688 2.13 -6.15 -19.40
C GLY A 688 3.51 -5.86 -18.81
N THR A 689 4.00 -4.62 -18.89
CA THR A 689 5.16 -4.20 -18.10
C THR A 689 4.81 -4.34 -16.61
N ALA A 690 5.66 -5.03 -15.85
CA ALA A 690 5.55 -5.20 -14.42
C ALA A 690 5.77 -3.86 -13.71
N PHE A 691 4.68 -3.24 -13.29
CA PHE A 691 4.65 -2.06 -12.44
C PHE A 691 4.54 -2.49 -10.96
N THR A 692 5.00 -1.61 -10.08
CA THR A 692 4.66 -1.60 -8.65
C THR A 692 3.83 -0.35 -8.34
N ASN A 693 3.25 -0.28 -7.14
CA ASN A 693 2.59 0.96 -6.69
C ASN A 693 3.59 2.12 -6.54
N ARG A 694 4.90 1.87 -6.45
CA ARG A 694 5.93 2.92 -6.56
C ARG A 694 5.98 3.49 -7.98
N THR A 695 5.92 2.65 -9.00
CA THR A 695 5.84 3.08 -10.40
C THR A 695 4.59 3.91 -10.64
N ILE A 696 3.43 3.41 -10.19
CA ILE A 696 2.12 4.07 -10.32
C ILE A 696 2.16 5.45 -9.63
N ARG A 697 2.62 5.52 -8.37
CA ARG A 697 2.85 6.79 -7.65
C ARG A 697 3.65 7.78 -8.48
N TYR A 698 4.81 7.34 -8.97
CA TYR A 698 5.77 8.20 -9.63
C TYR A 698 5.18 8.86 -10.89
N LEU A 699 4.32 8.13 -11.60
CA LEU A 699 3.60 8.62 -12.78
C LEU A 699 2.41 9.52 -12.44
N SER A 700 1.90 9.50 -11.20
CA SER A 700 0.77 10.31 -10.75
C SER A 700 1.16 11.69 -10.23
N LEU A 701 2.46 11.94 -10.01
CA LEU A 701 2.94 13.17 -9.40
C LEU A 701 2.59 14.41 -10.24
N PRO A 702 2.14 15.51 -9.60
CA PRO A 702 1.97 16.82 -10.26
C PRO A 702 3.23 17.33 -10.97
N ARG A 703 4.42 16.94 -10.49
CA ARG A 703 5.72 17.27 -11.09
C ARG A 703 6.52 15.98 -11.30
N PHE A 704 6.93 15.72 -12.54
CA PHE A 704 7.59 14.49 -12.94
C PHE A 704 8.87 14.77 -13.76
N PRO A 705 10.02 14.18 -13.37
CA PRO A 705 10.24 13.41 -12.16
C PRO A 705 10.19 14.29 -10.90
N GLU A 706 10.05 13.67 -9.74
CA GLU A 706 10.06 14.36 -8.44
C GLU A 706 11.32 15.24 -8.32
N GLY A 707 11.14 16.51 -7.94
CA GLY A 707 12.23 17.49 -7.82
C GLY A 707 12.64 18.20 -9.12
N ILE A 708 11.97 17.94 -10.25
CA ILE A 708 12.16 18.69 -11.51
C ILE A 708 10.86 19.41 -11.88
N ASP A 709 11.00 20.67 -12.28
CA ASP A 709 9.88 21.47 -12.77
C ASP A 709 9.55 21.09 -14.22
N PHE A 710 8.40 20.41 -14.35
CA PHE A 710 7.67 20.16 -15.61
C PHE A 710 8.33 19.16 -16.57
N PRO A 711 7.55 18.29 -17.25
CA PRO A 711 6.07 18.13 -17.24
C PRO A 711 5.49 17.27 -16.09
N SER A 712 4.18 17.37 -15.82
CA SER A 712 3.45 16.51 -14.87
C SER A 712 3.45 15.05 -15.30
N GLY A 713 3.38 14.11 -14.35
CA GLY A 713 3.39 12.68 -14.65
C GLY A 713 2.19 12.26 -15.51
N PRO A 714 2.28 11.20 -16.35
CA PRO A 714 1.18 10.78 -17.22
C PRO A 714 -0.15 10.47 -16.53
N PHE A 715 -0.11 10.04 -15.26
CA PHE A 715 -1.30 9.73 -14.46
C PHE A 715 -1.79 10.92 -13.63
N SER A 716 -1.10 12.05 -13.67
CA SER A 716 -1.41 13.19 -12.81
C SER A 716 -2.72 13.87 -13.20
N GLN A 717 -3.53 14.20 -12.19
CA GLN A 717 -4.77 14.98 -12.32
C GLN A 717 -4.56 16.37 -12.92
N ILE A 718 -3.35 16.93 -12.84
CA ILE A 718 -3.04 18.22 -13.46
C ILE A 718 -3.26 18.19 -14.98
N ASN A 719 -3.13 17.01 -15.60
CA ASN A 719 -3.37 16.83 -17.03
C ASN A 719 -4.87 16.96 -17.40
N ASP A 720 -5.79 16.88 -16.44
CA ASP A 720 -7.23 17.03 -16.66
C ASP A 720 -7.67 18.51 -16.74
N GLY A 721 -6.81 19.45 -16.30
CA GLY A 721 -7.06 20.89 -16.33
C GLY A 721 -7.80 21.42 -15.09
N GLY A 722 -8.17 22.71 -15.13
CA GLY A 722 -8.94 23.38 -14.08
C GLY A 722 -8.25 23.55 -12.72
N THR A 723 -6.96 23.18 -12.60
CA THR A 723 -6.19 23.23 -11.35
C THR A 723 -4.86 23.96 -11.54
N SER A 724 -4.53 24.85 -10.62
CA SER A 724 -3.24 25.54 -10.59
C SER A 724 -2.12 24.59 -10.13
N LEU A 725 -1.10 24.38 -10.95
CA LEU A 725 0.11 23.62 -10.59
C LEU A 725 0.96 24.28 -9.48
N ASN A 726 0.68 25.53 -9.13
CA ASN A 726 1.45 26.29 -8.14
C ASN A 726 0.71 26.46 -6.80
N THR A 727 -0.59 26.18 -6.73
CA THR A 727 -1.37 26.39 -5.50
C THR A 727 -2.36 25.26 -5.22
N ALA A 728 -2.55 24.33 -6.16
CA ALA A 728 -3.61 23.33 -6.18
C ALA A 728 -5.04 23.90 -6.15
N GLN A 729 -5.20 25.21 -6.30
CA GLN A 729 -6.51 25.88 -6.33
C GLN A 729 -7.18 25.71 -7.67
N THR A 730 -8.51 25.78 -7.66
CA THR A 730 -9.35 25.73 -8.85
C THR A 730 -9.10 26.97 -9.71
N VAL A 731 -8.94 26.78 -11.02
CA VAL A 731 -8.78 27.86 -11.99
C VAL A 731 -10.02 27.93 -12.87
N GLY A 732 -10.70 29.08 -12.85
CA GLY A 732 -11.94 29.25 -13.59
C GLY A 732 -13.13 28.54 -12.93
N VAL A 733 -14.06 28.04 -13.75
CA VAL A 733 -15.22 27.30 -13.25
C VAL A 733 -14.79 25.89 -12.86
N PRO A 734 -15.19 25.36 -11.69
CA PRO A 734 -14.90 23.98 -11.30
C PRO A 734 -15.35 22.98 -12.37
N LEU A 735 -14.48 22.04 -12.73
CA LEU A 735 -14.80 21.01 -13.71
C LEU A 735 -15.76 19.96 -13.13
N PRO A 736 -16.65 19.36 -13.94
CA PRO A 736 -17.48 18.23 -13.51
C PRO A 736 -16.62 17.00 -13.20
N ALA A 737 -17.13 16.08 -12.39
CA ALA A 737 -16.39 14.85 -12.05
C ALA A 737 -16.02 14.02 -13.30
N SER A 738 -16.90 14.01 -14.31
CA SER A 738 -16.67 13.34 -15.60
C SER A 738 -15.49 13.92 -16.42
N ALA A 739 -14.97 15.10 -16.09
CA ALA A 739 -13.81 15.68 -16.78
C ALA A 739 -12.47 15.09 -16.33
N PHE A 740 -12.41 14.42 -15.18
CA PHE A 740 -11.18 13.86 -14.63
C PHE A 740 -10.89 12.48 -15.20
N GLN A 741 -9.99 12.42 -16.19
CA GLN A 741 -9.72 11.22 -16.98
C GLN A 741 -8.31 10.64 -16.78
N SER A 742 -7.36 11.39 -16.22
CA SER A 742 -6.09 10.84 -15.75
C SER A 742 -6.32 9.72 -14.72
N VAL A 743 -5.38 8.79 -14.55
CA VAL A 743 -5.54 7.68 -13.59
C VAL A 743 -5.75 8.19 -12.16
N PHE A 744 -4.96 9.18 -11.71
CA PHE A 744 -5.12 9.73 -10.36
C PHE A 744 -6.43 10.51 -10.23
N GLY A 745 -6.75 11.38 -11.18
CA GLY A 745 -7.99 12.16 -11.16
C GLY A 745 -9.22 11.26 -11.21
N PHE A 746 -9.24 10.30 -12.13
CA PHE A 746 -10.33 9.33 -12.23
C PHE A 746 -10.52 8.55 -10.92
N SER A 747 -9.43 8.10 -10.27
CA SER A 747 -9.46 7.43 -8.97
C SER A 747 -10.05 8.33 -7.87
N SER A 748 -9.62 9.60 -7.79
CA SER A 748 -10.15 10.57 -6.81
C SER A 748 -11.67 10.77 -6.94
N PHE A 749 -12.18 10.84 -8.17
CA PHE A 749 -13.60 11.10 -8.46
C PHE A 749 -14.44 9.82 -8.63
N HIS A 750 -13.84 8.64 -8.71
CA HIS A 750 -14.52 7.34 -8.74
C HIS A 750 -13.89 6.39 -7.71
N PRO A 751 -13.93 6.77 -6.41
CA PRO A 751 -13.30 6.01 -5.34
C PRO A 751 -13.84 4.59 -5.26
N GLY A 752 -12.94 3.64 -5.03
CA GLY A 752 -13.25 2.20 -4.99
C GLY A 752 -13.04 1.48 -6.33
N SER A 753 -12.84 2.20 -7.43
CA SER A 753 -12.49 1.60 -8.72
C SER A 753 -11.00 1.22 -8.81
N ASN A 754 -10.70 0.07 -9.42
CA ASN A 754 -9.33 -0.31 -9.73
C ASN A 754 -9.02 0.12 -11.17
N PHE A 755 -8.60 1.37 -11.34
CA PHE A 755 -8.43 1.98 -12.66
C PHE A 755 -9.74 1.89 -13.47
N ARG A 756 -9.66 1.62 -14.78
CA ARG A 756 -10.82 1.25 -15.60
C ARG A 756 -10.83 -0.23 -15.91
N GLN A 757 -10.49 -1.08 -14.93
CA GLN A 757 -10.65 -2.51 -15.06
C GLN A 757 -12.07 -2.87 -15.57
N PRO A 758 -12.18 -3.61 -16.68
CA PRO A 758 -13.47 -4.11 -17.15
C PRO A 758 -14.13 -4.99 -16.09
N ALA A 759 -15.45 -5.03 -16.08
CA ALA A 759 -16.19 -6.00 -15.29
C ALA A 759 -16.48 -7.23 -16.14
N THR A 760 -15.83 -8.35 -15.83
CA THR A 760 -16.07 -9.64 -16.49
C THR A 760 -16.20 -10.75 -15.44
N ALA A 761 -16.60 -11.96 -15.86
CA ALA A 761 -16.61 -13.12 -14.96
C ALA A 761 -15.24 -13.42 -14.33
N THR A 762 -14.14 -13.06 -14.99
CA THR A 762 -12.77 -13.23 -14.51
C THR A 762 -12.17 -11.98 -13.88
N THR A 763 -12.92 -10.87 -13.86
CA THR A 763 -12.57 -9.60 -13.20
C THR A 763 -13.79 -9.04 -12.49
N PRO A 764 -14.20 -9.65 -11.37
CA PRO A 764 -15.40 -9.25 -10.65
C PRO A 764 -15.25 -7.82 -10.14
N ILE A 765 -16.25 -6.99 -10.40
CA ILE A 765 -16.26 -5.60 -9.92
C ILE A 765 -16.28 -5.52 -8.38
N GLN A 766 -16.81 -6.55 -7.73
CA GLN A 766 -16.81 -6.73 -6.27
C GLN A 766 -15.41 -6.77 -5.67
N ASN A 767 -14.41 -7.14 -6.47
CA ASN A 767 -13.00 -7.19 -6.04
C ASN A 767 -12.27 -5.86 -6.31
N GLN A 768 -12.97 -4.78 -6.68
CA GLN A 768 -12.37 -3.45 -6.78
C GLN A 768 -12.51 -2.70 -5.46
N ASN A 769 -11.42 -2.08 -5.02
CA ASN A 769 -11.35 -1.34 -3.75
C ASN A 769 -10.44 -0.09 -3.81
N GLY A 770 -10.08 0.37 -5.01
CA GLY A 770 -9.31 1.59 -5.23
C GLY A 770 -7.85 1.38 -5.60
N ILE A 771 -7.21 2.46 -6.03
CA ILE A 771 -5.78 2.50 -6.34
C ILE A 771 -5.00 3.04 -5.16
N ILE A 772 -3.88 2.40 -4.84
CA ILE A 772 -2.90 2.87 -3.88
C ILE A 772 -1.75 3.56 -4.61
N PHE A 773 -1.43 4.80 -4.24
CA PHE A 773 -0.39 5.58 -4.92
C PHE A 773 0.89 5.71 -4.08
N PHE A 774 1.29 4.64 -3.40
CA PHE A 774 2.56 4.57 -2.68
C PHE A 774 3.16 3.16 -2.61
N PRO A 775 4.49 3.02 -2.45
CA PRO A 775 5.25 1.76 -2.57
C PRO A 775 4.82 0.63 -1.64
N GLY A 776 5.32 -0.59 -1.89
CA GLY A 776 5.01 -1.78 -1.08
C GLY A 776 4.30 -2.90 -1.82
N SER A 777 4.58 -3.12 -3.10
CA SER A 777 3.81 -4.08 -3.88
C SER A 777 4.55 -4.66 -5.09
N SER A 778 4.07 -5.79 -5.59
CA SER A 778 4.57 -6.44 -6.79
C SER A 778 3.54 -7.40 -7.40
N GLY A 779 3.73 -7.75 -8.67
CA GLY A 779 3.09 -8.93 -9.25
C GLY A 779 3.87 -10.19 -8.90
N ILE A 780 3.17 -11.31 -8.76
CA ILE A 780 3.72 -12.64 -8.53
C ILE A 780 3.76 -13.39 -9.86
N TYR A 781 4.94 -13.84 -10.25
CA TYR A 781 5.18 -14.49 -11.53
C TYR A 781 5.68 -15.93 -11.35
N VAL A 782 5.13 -16.85 -12.14
CA VAL A 782 5.60 -18.25 -12.23
C VAL A 782 5.77 -18.59 -13.70
N GLY A 783 6.94 -19.10 -14.07
CA GLY A 783 7.28 -19.36 -15.48
C GLY A 783 7.21 -18.11 -16.38
N GLY A 784 7.44 -16.92 -15.80
CA GLY A 784 7.33 -15.63 -16.50
C GLY A 784 5.90 -15.13 -16.73
N GLN A 785 4.87 -15.87 -16.28
CA GLN A 785 3.47 -15.47 -16.35
C GLN A 785 3.03 -14.84 -15.04
N LEU A 786 2.28 -13.74 -15.11
CA LEU A 786 1.63 -13.14 -13.94
C LEU A 786 0.51 -14.07 -13.45
N ILE A 787 0.56 -14.48 -12.18
CA ILE A 787 -0.44 -15.38 -11.58
C ILE A 787 -1.15 -14.78 -10.36
N SER A 788 -0.61 -13.71 -9.76
CA SER A 788 -1.15 -13.15 -8.52
C SER A 788 -0.66 -11.72 -8.31
N GLY A 789 -1.42 -10.96 -7.52
CA GLY A 789 -1.02 -9.66 -6.99
C GLY A 789 -0.55 -9.78 -5.55
N PHE A 790 0.44 -8.97 -5.16
CA PHE A 790 1.03 -9.00 -3.83
C PHE A 790 1.24 -7.58 -3.25
N GLY A 791 0.76 -7.37 -2.03
CA GLY A 791 0.79 -6.06 -1.37
C GLY A 791 1.22 -6.15 0.10
N ILE A 792 2.06 -5.19 0.50
CA ILE A 792 2.58 -4.98 1.85
C ILE A 792 2.27 -3.56 2.28
N SER A 793 1.83 -3.38 3.53
CA SER A 793 1.71 -2.06 4.15
C SER A 793 1.87 -2.18 5.65
N GLY A 794 2.53 -1.24 6.31
CA GLY A 794 2.55 -1.24 7.77
C GLY A 794 3.54 -0.30 8.42
N ASP A 795 4.59 0.08 7.69
CA ASP A 795 5.69 0.90 8.17
C ASP A 795 6.04 1.97 7.12
N GLY A 796 7.26 2.52 7.15
CA GLY A 796 7.73 3.43 6.09
C GLY A 796 7.71 2.76 4.71
N VAL A 797 7.48 3.52 3.65
CA VAL A 797 7.27 2.93 2.32
C VAL A 797 8.50 2.25 1.72
N ASP A 798 9.70 2.63 2.17
CA ASP A 798 10.91 1.92 1.81
C ASP A 798 11.05 0.60 2.59
N GLN A 799 10.51 0.51 3.82
CA GLN A 799 10.37 -0.76 4.54
C GLN A 799 9.33 -1.66 3.87
N ASP A 800 8.22 -1.10 3.40
CA ASP A 800 7.22 -1.86 2.65
C ASP A 800 7.88 -2.54 1.44
N ASP A 801 8.66 -1.81 0.63
CA ASP A 801 9.38 -2.38 -0.53
C ASP A 801 10.43 -3.42 -0.14
N VAL A 802 11.19 -3.21 0.95
CA VAL A 802 12.14 -4.21 1.46
C VAL A 802 11.42 -5.51 1.81
N VAL A 803 10.27 -5.41 2.49
CA VAL A 803 9.46 -6.57 2.87
C VAL A 803 8.80 -7.22 1.65
N THR A 804 8.30 -6.44 0.69
CA THR A 804 7.79 -6.96 -0.59
C THR A 804 8.89 -7.74 -1.32
N PHE A 805 10.11 -7.22 -1.40
CA PHE A 805 11.21 -7.92 -2.05
C PHE A 805 11.57 -9.25 -1.37
N GLY A 806 11.58 -9.28 -0.03
CA GLY A 806 11.81 -10.53 0.71
C GLY A 806 10.66 -11.52 0.55
N GLY A 807 9.41 -11.03 0.54
CA GLY A 807 8.21 -11.85 0.41
C GLY A 807 7.98 -12.44 -0.98
N GLN A 808 8.40 -11.76 -2.04
CA GLN A 808 8.24 -12.23 -3.43
C GLN A 808 9.38 -13.15 -3.88
N ALA A 809 10.31 -13.51 -3.00
CA ALA A 809 11.47 -14.30 -3.36
C ALA A 809 11.04 -15.62 -4.00
N GLY A 810 11.34 -15.76 -5.30
CA GLY A 810 11.03 -16.96 -6.10
C GLY A 810 9.87 -16.75 -7.07
N TYR A 811 9.22 -15.59 -6.97
CA TYR A 811 8.06 -15.19 -7.75
C TYR A 811 8.27 -13.85 -8.46
N ASN A 812 9.54 -13.51 -8.72
CA ASN A 812 9.91 -12.21 -9.28
C ASN A 812 9.43 -12.05 -10.72
N ALA A 813 9.05 -10.82 -11.08
CA ALA A 813 8.85 -10.45 -12.47
C ALA A 813 10.14 -10.68 -13.29
N PRO A 814 10.03 -11.20 -14.53
CA PRO A 814 11.16 -11.22 -15.47
C PRO A 814 11.76 -9.83 -15.63
N ASP A 815 13.09 -9.73 -15.68
CA ASP A 815 13.78 -8.44 -15.80
C ASP A 815 13.33 -7.65 -17.05
N SER A 816 13.11 -8.33 -18.17
CA SER A 816 12.61 -7.72 -19.41
C SER A 816 11.23 -7.08 -19.28
N LEU A 817 10.41 -7.51 -18.31
CA LEU A 817 9.09 -6.95 -18.06
C LEU A 817 9.11 -5.83 -17.02
N ARG A 818 10.18 -5.64 -16.25
CA ARG A 818 10.16 -4.68 -15.14
C ARG A 818 10.13 -3.23 -15.60
N ALA A 819 9.35 -2.41 -14.89
CA ALA A 819 9.21 -1.00 -15.18
C ALA A 819 10.54 -0.23 -15.20
N ASP A 820 11.55 -0.63 -14.42
CA ASP A 820 12.85 0.03 -14.39
C ASP A 820 13.77 -0.26 -15.60
N PHE A 821 13.28 -1.04 -16.57
CA PHE A 821 13.83 -1.14 -17.92
C PHE A 821 13.13 -0.21 -18.92
N GLN A 822 12.07 0.47 -18.49
CA GLN A 822 11.28 1.38 -19.31
C GLN A 822 11.62 2.85 -19.01
N PHE A 823 11.38 3.70 -20.00
CA PHE A 823 11.62 5.14 -19.90
C PHE A 823 10.37 5.91 -20.32
N VAL A 824 10.05 6.95 -19.56
CA VAL A 824 9.02 7.93 -19.91
C VAL A 824 9.69 9.29 -19.97
N ARG A 825 9.64 9.94 -21.14
CA ARG A 825 10.25 11.27 -21.37
C ARG A 825 11.74 11.31 -20.98
N GLY A 826 12.48 10.23 -21.27
CA GLY A 826 13.90 10.10 -20.94
C GLY A 826 14.20 9.77 -19.47
N VAL A 827 13.18 9.63 -18.62
CA VAL A 827 13.33 9.25 -17.21
C VAL A 827 13.06 7.76 -17.03
N ARG A 828 14.00 7.05 -16.41
CA ARG A 828 13.82 5.64 -16.04
C ARG A 828 12.75 5.52 -14.94
N LEU A 829 11.79 4.63 -15.11
CA LEU A 829 10.76 4.43 -14.10
C LEU A 829 11.31 3.70 -12.86
N PRO A 830 10.83 4.01 -11.64
CA PRO A 830 11.19 3.25 -10.45
C PRO A 830 10.39 1.95 -10.38
N TYR A 831 10.98 0.91 -9.79
CA TYR A 831 10.32 -0.38 -9.52
C TYR A 831 10.24 -0.66 -8.01
N GLN A 832 11.37 -0.93 -7.35
CA GLN A 832 11.48 -1.05 -5.89
C GLN A 832 12.67 -0.25 -5.38
N LYS A 833 12.61 0.22 -4.13
CA LYS A 833 13.70 0.99 -3.49
C LYS A 833 14.09 0.33 -2.17
N PHE A 834 15.40 0.32 -1.91
CA PHE A 834 15.98 -0.28 -0.71
C PHE A 834 16.71 0.74 0.13
N ASN A 835 16.54 0.65 1.45
CA ASN A 835 17.33 1.41 2.41
C ASN A 835 18.79 0.93 2.39
N ARG A 836 19.74 1.85 2.64
CA ARG A 836 21.17 1.51 2.68
C ARG A 836 21.53 0.53 3.81
N GLN A 837 20.77 0.57 4.91
CA GLN A 837 20.90 -0.34 6.06
C GLN A 837 19.50 -0.78 6.51
N PRO A 838 18.84 -1.67 5.76
CA PRO A 838 17.46 -2.04 6.01
C PRO A 838 17.34 -3.00 7.21
N ILE A 839 18.40 -3.76 7.51
CA ILE A 839 18.40 -4.84 8.51
C ILE A 839 18.98 -4.33 9.83
N LEU A 840 18.38 -4.72 10.96
CA LEU A 840 18.98 -4.49 12.28
C LEU A 840 20.26 -5.33 12.43
N PRO A 841 21.35 -4.80 13.01
CA PRO A 841 22.54 -5.61 13.30
C PRO A 841 22.12 -6.85 14.10
N GLN A 842 22.51 -8.05 13.63
CA GLN A 842 22.36 -9.26 14.44
C GLN A 842 23.20 -9.07 15.71
N ALA A 843 22.56 -9.28 16.87
CA ALA A 843 23.18 -9.14 18.18
C ALA A 843 24.21 -10.24 18.45
#